data_AF-A0A9W9XV06-F1
#
_entry.id   AF-A0A9W9XV06-F1
#
_cell.length_a   1.000
_cell.length_b   1.000
_cell.length_c   1.000
_cell.angle_alpha   90.00
_cell.angle_beta   90.00
_cell.angle_gamma   90.00
#
_symmetry.space_group_name_H-M   'P 1'
#
loop_
_entity.id
_entity.type
_entity.pdbx_description
1 polymer ?
#
loop_
_entity_poly.entity_id
_entity_poly.type
_entity_poly.pdbx_seq_one_letter_code
_entity_poly.pdbx_strand_id
1 'polypeptide(L)'
;MALKCETTWNTTCPSWQHQNPQTNKVPAAVRNLRNNPNLLFVRLPNLLSFICIIVGVLWLLLLPLNEYSRQTYISENALLPGQVHAYFTGSEQNIFRGYKKELEGLLNDGQAKGGQKDEAEVTAAVSDKLQSILQAAGLKVATQKYEYTSAGITHQGENTYAIIHAPRGDATEAIVLVAPWKTADDELNLNGVTLALTLARYFKRWSLWSKDIIFLITPDSKTGTQAWIDAYHDMHPASVQPLPLKSGALQGALVIEYPFDHRFQSLHIVYDGVNGQLPNLDLFNTAVAIAGGQMGIGANLQEMWGHDDSYEHRLQTMFRGMTKQGLGYATGAHSSFMPYHIDAITLQTKGEGWEDEMALGRTIESLCRSLNNLLEHLHQSFFFYLLMQSNRFVSIGTYLPSAMLIAGNFTIMAIALWMRTGYYPETKPNVKPKNEKASTEESPKMTSIAERHLALPLSLVVGLHLLGLVPLWVFNNIFHQYFTTTTYIFVVVDIILPLLLAAILSNGIGVAKPIIPQQYHLIKSFSLLLLGLSLSTLATLNFSLSFLIGLLCAPLSFVTRLRGSAPFCLVTSSLGLVLLNLVSPPTVLLGVCWYMGVSVETVLTQAAFGWDVWGMWTQVVVWCVWWPAWLIGSVLLGSSMF
;
A
#
# COMPACT_ATOMS: atom_id res chain seq x y z
N MET A 1 65.30 -47.30 30.06
CA MET A 1 66.63 -47.82 30.49
C MET A 1 67.62 -47.30 29.44
N ALA A 2 68.50 -46.33 29.63
CA ALA A 2 69.14 -45.66 30.78
C ALA A 2 69.34 -44.15 30.42
N LEU A 3 69.05 -43.15 31.28
CA LEU A 3 69.95 -42.48 32.26
C LEU A 3 71.27 -41.98 31.61
N LYS A 4 71.76 -40.73 31.74
CA LYS A 4 71.54 -39.65 32.73
C LYS A 4 72.33 -38.38 32.31
N CYS A 5 71.89 -37.20 32.78
CA CYS A 5 72.67 -36.03 33.30
C CYS A 5 73.81 -35.39 32.45
N GLU A 6 74.10 -34.08 32.46
CA GLU A 6 73.57 -32.86 33.08
C GLU A 6 74.47 -31.68 32.61
N THR A 7 73.92 -30.45 32.57
CA THR A 7 74.58 -29.14 32.89
C THR A 7 75.79 -28.66 32.06
N THR A 8 76.04 -27.38 31.72
CA THR A 8 75.42 -26.05 31.92
C THR A 8 76.29 -25.00 31.17
N TRP A 9 75.72 -23.80 30.97
CA TRP A 9 76.35 -22.47 30.76
C TRP A 9 76.54 -21.93 29.32
N ASN A 10 75.64 -20.99 28.98
CA ASN A 10 75.85 -19.65 28.41
C ASN A 10 76.73 -19.53 27.15
N THR A 11 76.33 -18.90 26.04
CA THR A 11 75.50 -17.72 25.80
C THR A 11 75.24 -17.64 24.29
N THR A 12 74.02 -17.28 23.85
CA THR A 12 73.70 -16.40 22.70
C THR A 12 72.24 -16.60 22.27
N CYS A 13 71.45 -15.52 22.24
CA CYS A 13 70.46 -15.26 21.19
C CYS A 13 69.94 -13.80 21.29
N PRO A 14 69.84 -13.05 20.18
CA PRO A 14 69.42 -11.65 20.21
C PRO A 14 67.92 -11.52 20.48
N SER A 15 67.56 -10.60 21.36
CA SER A 15 66.19 -10.25 21.71
C SER A 15 65.44 -9.58 20.57
N TRP A 16 64.41 -10.23 20.04
CA TRP A 16 63.34 -9.55 19.33
C TRP A 16 62.44 -8.83 20.35
N GLN A 17 62.49 -7.50 20.34
CA GLN A 17 61.65 -6.65 21.18
C GLN A 17 60.18 -6.84 20.81
N HIS A 18 59.37 -7.15 21.82
CA HIS A 18 57.91 -7.03 21.76
C HIS A 18 57.53 -5.60 21.39
N GLN A 19 56.96 -5.41 20.19
CA GLN A 19 56.23 -4.20 19.87
C GLN A 19 54.94 -4.17 20.72
N ASN A 20 54.87 -3.20 21.62
CA ASN A 20 53.66 -2.82 22.34
C ASN A 20 52.50 -2.56 21.36
N PRO A 21 51.26 -2.97 21.69
CA PRO A 21 50.10 -2.57 20.90
C PRO A 21 49.94 -1.05 21.01
N GLN A 22 50.07 -0.36 19.88
CA GLN A 22 49.73 1.06 19.80
C GLN A 22 48.27 1.22 20.20
N THR A 23 48.06 1.93 21.31
CA THR A 23 46.75 2.36 21.76
C THR A 23 46.18 3.31 20.72
N ASN A 24 45.23 2.83 19.91
CA ASN A 24 44.40 3.68 19.05
C ASN A 24 43.70 4.71 19.93
N LYS A 25 44.27 5.91 20.02
CA LYS A 25 43.69 7.06 20.73
C LYS A 25 42.42 7.44 19.99
N VAL A 26 41.28 6.97 20.51
CA VAL A 26 39.95 7.40 20.10
C VAL A 26 39.93 8.94 20.07
N PRO A 27 39.48 9.59 18.97
CA PRO A 27 39.49 11.04 18.83
C PRO A 27 38.84 11.72 20.04
N ALA A 28 39.39 12.86 20.48
CA ALA A 28 38.94 13.57 21.69
C ALA A 28 37.42 13.87 21.68
N ALA A 29 36.84 14.11 20.50
CA ALA A 29 35.40 14.28 20.31
C ALA A 29 34.60 13.01 20.67
N VAL A 30 35.04 11.83 20.22
CA VAL A 30 34.41 10.53 20.50
C VAL A 30 34.57 10.16 21.98
N ARG A 31 35.71 10.51 22.60
CA ARG A 31 35.92 10.35 24.04
C ARG A 31 35.00 11.26 24.87
N ASN A 32 34.82 12.51 24.47
CA ASN A 32 33.89 13.44 25.13
C ASN A 32 32.42 13.06 24.93
N LEU A 33 32.06 12.45 23.79
CA LEU A 33 30.73 11.88 23.55
C LEU A 33 30.44 10.71 24.49
N ARG A 34 31.41 9.80 24.65
CA ARG A 34 31.33 8.63 25.55
C ARG A 34 31.25 9.03 27.03
N ASN A 35 31.86 10.16 27.39
CA ASN A 35 31.88 10.67 28.76
C ASN A 35 30.62 11.46 29.15
N ASN A 36 29.73 11.79 28.20
CA ASN A 36 28.49 12.54 28.44
C ASN A 36 27.24 11.68 28.15
N PRO A 37 26.80 10.83 29.11
CA PRO A 37 25.67 9.92 28.88
C PRO A 37 24.36 10.66 28.54
N ASN A 38 24.12 11.85 29.09
CA ASN A 38 22.95 12.66 28.74
C ASN A 38 22.98 13.16 27.29
N LEU A 39 24.16 13.51 26.77
CA LEU A 39 24.29 13.94 25.37
C LEU A 39 24.06 12.75 24.43
N LEU A 40 24.65 11.61 24.77
CA LEU A 40 24.62 10.40 23.95
C LEU A 40 23.27 9.67 23.94
N PHE A 41 22.56 9.61 25.09
CA PHE A 41 21.31 8.85 25.23
C PHE A 41 20.03 9.70 25.21
N VAL A 42 20.13 11.04 25.24
CA VAL A 42 18.94 11.92 25.25
C VAL A 42 18.97 12.93 24.11
N ARG A 43 20.04 13.72 23.96
CA ARG A 43 20.06 14.80 22.97
C ARG A 43 20.33 14.31 21.54
N LEU A 44 21.35 13.45 21.38
CA LEU A 44 21.76 12.95 20.07
C LEU A 44 20.66 12.12 19.38
N PRO A 45 19.97 11.18 20.05
CA PRO A 45 18.92 10.39 19.41
C PRO A 45 17.71 11.22 19.01
N ASN A 46 17.30 12.20 19.83
CA ASN A 46 16.22 13.13 19.49
C ASN A 46 16.57 13.96 18.24
N LEU A 47 17.79 14.50 18.20
CA LEU A 47 18.26 15.27 17.05
C LEU A 47 18.34 14.40 15.79
N LEU A 48 18.92 13.21 15.89
CA LEU A 48 19.06 12.30 14.77
C LEU A 48 17.69 11.85 14.24
N SER A 49 16.76 11.50 15.13
CA SER A 49 15.40 11.11 14.75
C SER A 49 14.67 12.27 14.06
N PHE A 50 14.80 13.50 14.57
CA PHE A 50 14.24 14.69 13.92
C PHE A 50 14.84 14.95 12.54
N ILE A 51 16.16 14.85 12.40
CA ILE A 51 16.86 14.98 11.11
C ILE A 51 16.38 13.89 10.15
N CYS A 52 16.23 12.64 10.59
CA CYS A 52 15.73 11.56 9.75
C CYS A 52 14.33 11.86 9.19
N ILE A 53 13.41 12.38 10.01
CA ILE A 53 12.07 12.77 9.55
C ILE A 53 12.15 13.91 8.52
N ILE A 54 12.89 14.98 8.83
CA ILE A 54 13.03 16.14 7.94
C ILE A 54 13.68 15.76 6.61
N VAL A 55 14.79 15.01 6.65
CA VAL A 55 15.48 14.55 5.44
C VAL A 55 14.58 13.59 4.67
N GLY A 56 13.83 12.71 5.33
CA GLY A 56 12.86 11.83 4.67
C GLY A 56 11.80 12.60 3.88
N VAL A 57 11.20 13.64 4.49
CA VAL A 57 10.21 14.50 3.82
C VAL A 57 10.84 15.31 2.69
N LEU A 58 11.98 15.95 2.94
CA LEU A 58 12.69 16.72 1.92
C LEU A 58 13.09 15.84 0.73
N TRP A 59 13.50 14.59 0.98
CA TRP A 59 13.85 13.65 -0.08
C TRP A 59 12.68 13.38 -1.01
N LEU A 60 11.47 13.19 -0.46
CA LEU A 60 10.25 13.03 -1.26
C LEU A 60 9.99 14.26 -2.14
N LEU A 61 10.14 15.46 -1.59
CA LEU A 61 9.94 16.72 -2.32
C LEU A 61 10.99 16.97 -3.41
N LEU A 62 12.15 16.31 -3.35
CA LEU A 62 13.18 16.41 -4.39
C LEU A 62 12.91 15.48 -5.59
N LEU A 63 12.12 14.41 -5.41
CA LEU A 63 11.89 13.40 -6.46
C LEU A 63 11.31 13.95 -7.78
N PRO A 64 10.41 14.95 -7.79
CA PRO A 64 9.87 15.49 -9.04
C PRO A 64 10.86 16.30 -9.89
N LEU A 65 12.04 16.61 -9.35
CA LEU A 65 13.10 17.31 -10.09
C LEU A 65 13.65 16.42 -11.22
N ASN A 66 14.20 17.06 -12.26
CA ASN A 66 14.66 16.37 -13.46
C ASN A 66 15.85 15.44 -13.20
N GLU A 67 16.65 15.74 -12.18
CA GLU A 67 17.86 15.02 -11.81
C GLU A 67 17.54 13.68 -11.13
N TYR A 68 16.39 13.57 -10.47
CA TYR A 68 15.97 12.39 -9.70
C TYR A 68 14.89 11.56 -10.39
N SER A 69 14.29 12.07 -11.46
CA SER A 69 13.28 11.40 -12.27
C SER A 69 13.81 11.07 -13.67
N ARG A 70 13.42 9.91 -14.21
CA ARG A 70 13.91 9.39 -15.50
C ARG A 70 12.79 9.38 -16.53
N GLN A 71 13.15 9.53 -17.80
CA GLN A 71 12.22 9.26 -18.90
C GLN A 71 11.87 7.78 -18.92
N THR A 72 10.61 7.46 -19.23
CA THR A 72 10.17 6.09 -19.42
C THR A 72 10.76 5.50 -20.69
N TYR A 73 10.95 4.19 -20.69
CA TYR A 73 11.44 3.42 -21.81
C TYR A 73 10.84 2.01 -21.72
N ILE A 74 10.85 1.28 -22.83
CA ILE A 74 10.37 -0.10 -22.86
C ILE A 74 11.58 -1.01 -22.79
N SER A 75 11.65 -1.82 -21.75
CA SER A 75 12.77 -2.73 -21.49
C SER A 75 12.62 -4.02 -22.31
N GLU A 76 11.39 -4.51 -22.40
CA GLU A 76 11.04 -5.74 -23.10
C GLU A 76 10.97 -5.53 -24.62
N ASN A 77 11.96 -6.07 -25.32
CA ASN A 77 12.06 -5.93 -26.77
C ASN A 77 10.92 -6.65 -27.50
N ALA A 78 10.34 -7.71 -26.92
CA ALA A 78 9.27 -8.48 -27.55
C ALA A 78 7.96 -7.69 -27.69
N LEU A 79 7.74 -6.63 -26.90
CA LEU A 79 6.49 -5.86 -26.94
C LEU A 79 6.29 -5.12 -28.26
N LEU A 80 7.38 -4.70 -28.93
CA LEU A 80 7.37 -4.09 -30.27
C LEU A 80 6.18 -3.11 -30.48
N PRO A 81 6.01 -2.10 -29.60
CA PRO A 81 4.82 -1.25 -29.55
C PRO A 81 4.61 -0.53 -30.88
N GLY A 82 3.39 -0.61 -31.41
CA GLY A 82 2.97 0.16 -32.58
C GLY A 82 3.70 -0.17 -33.90
N GLN A 83 4.41 -1.30 -33.98
CA GLN A 83 5.12 -1.70 -35.19
C GLN A 83 4.22 -2.20 -36.32
N VAL A 84 2.96 -2.54 -36.02
CA VAL A 84 2.02 -3.09 -37.01
C VAL A 84 0.81 -2.20 -37.14
N HIS A 85 0.39 -1.96 -38.39
CA HIS A 85 -0.85 -1.23 -38.68
C HIS A 85 -2.07 -2.03 -38.22
N ALA A 86 -2.92 -1.39 -37.43
CA ALA A 86 -4.25 -1.88 -37.07
C ALA A 86 -5.24 -1.57 -38.21
N TYR A 87 -6.02 -2.58 -38.61
CA TYR A 87 -6.98 -2.47 -39.72
C TYR A 87 -8.43 -2.35 -39.24
N PHE A 88 -8.63 -2.15 -37.93
CA PHE A 88 -9.95 -1.92 -37.34
C PHE A 88 -10.52 -0.56 -37.76
N THR A 89 -11.34 -0.54 -38.81
CA THR A 89 -11.92 0.68 -39.40
C THR A 89 -13.22 0.38 -40.18
N GLY A 90 -13.91 1.44 -40.61
CA GLY A 90 -14.93 1.44 -41.67
C GLY A 90 -16.04 0.41 -41.47
N SER A 91 -15.88 -0.80 -42.05
CA SER A 91 -16.87 -1.88 -41.94
C SER A 91 -17.15 -2.26 -40.49
N GLU A 92 -16.13 -2.26 -39.62
CA GLU A 92 -16.32 -2.60 -38.21
C GLU A 92 -17.10 -1.51 -37.45
N GLN A 93 -17.06 -0.26 -37.92
CA GLN A 93 -17.89 0.81 -37.36
C GLN A 93 -19.39 0.56 -37.58
N ASN A 94 -19.77 -0.03 -38.72
CA ASN A 94 -21.17 -0.39 -38.97
C ASN A 94 -21.63 -1.54 -38.05
N ILE A 95 -20.75 -2.50 -37.79
CA ILE A 95 -21.03 -3.62 -36.87
C ILE A 95 -21.16 -3.09 -35.44
N PHE A 96 -20.25 -2.21 -35.01
CA PHE A 96 -20.31 -1.53 -33.73
C PHE A 96 -21.66 -0.81 -33.55
N ARG A 97 -22.08 0.00 -34.52
CA ARG A 97 -23.37 0.71 -34.47
C ARG A 97 -24.57 -0.24 -34.44
N GLY A 98 -24.48 -1.39 -35.11
CA GLY A 98 -25.50 -2.44 -35.06
C GLY A 98 -25.64 -3.01 -33.65
N TYR A 99 -24.55 -3.51 -33.07
CA TYR A 99 -24.54 -4.06 -31.71
C TYR A 99 -24.94 -3.03 -30.66
N LYS A 100 -24.49 -1.77 -30.81
CA LYS A 100 -24.89 -0.67 -29.93
C LYS A 100 -26.41 -0.51 -29.92
N LYS A 101 -27.04 -0.40 -31.09
CA LYS A 101 -28.51 -0.25 -31.20
C LYS A 101 -29.25 -1.44 -30.59
N GLU A 102 -28.72 -2.65 -30.72
CA GLU A 102 -29.30 -3.84 -30.09
C GLU A 102 -29.26 -3.77 -28.55
N LEU A 103 -28.16 -3.28 -27.99
CA LEU A 103 -28.01 -3.09 -26.54
C LEU A 103 -28.82 -1.90 -26.01
N GLU A 104 -28.88 -0.79 -26.75
CA GLU A 104 -29.74 0.37 -26.45
C GLU A 104 -31.22 -0.01 -26.45
N GLY A 105 -31.63 -0.89 -27.37
CA GLY A 105 -32.99 -1.41 -27.40
C GLY A 105 -33.42 -2.04 -26.08
N LEU A 106 -32.52 -2.77 -25.41
CA LEU A 106 -32.79 -3.38 -24.10
C LEU A 106 -32.99 -2.33 -22.99
N LEU A 107 -32.20 -1.26 -23.04
CA LEU A 107 -32.30 -0.15 -22.08
C LEU A 107 -33.62 0.61 -22.27
N ASN A 108 -33.97 0.91 -23.52
CA ASN A 108 -35.18 1.66 -23.87
C ASN A 108 -36.47 0.86 -23.62
N ASP A 109 -36.46 -0.45 -23.91
CA ASP A 109 -37.58 -1.35 -23.58
C ASP A 109 -37.78 -1.50 -22.06
N GLY A 110 -36.70 -1.36 -21.29
CA GLY A 110 -36.74 -1.24 -19.84
C GLY A 110 -37.42 0.04 -19.37
N GLN A 111 -37.08 1.19 -19.97
CA GLN A 111 -37.65 2.50 -19.62
C GLN A 111 -39.10 2.69 -20.09
N ALA A 112 -39.47 2.20 -21.29
CA ALA A 112 -40.80 2.37 -21.87
C ALA A 112 -41.91 1.60 -21.13
N LYS A 113 -41.56 0.59 -20.32
CA LYS A 113 -42.53 -0.20 -19.55
C LYS A 113 -42.92 0.41 -18.19
N GLY A 114 -42.44 1.62 -17.86
CA GLY A 114 -42.97 2.45 -16.77
C GLY A 114 -42.89 1.87 -15.35
N GLY A 115 -42.22 0.74 -15.16
CA GLY A 115 -41.97 0.10 -13.87
C GLY A 115 -40.48 0.10 -13.59
N GLN A 116 -40.10 0.42 -12.36
CA GLN A 116 -38.75 0.23 -11.84
C GLN A 116 -38.46 -1.27 -11.84
N LYS A 117 -37.98 -1.80 -12.96
CA LYS A 117 -37.51 -3.18 -13.03
C LYS A 117 -36.35 -3.34 -12.07
N ASP A 118 -36.36 -4.42 -11.29
CA ASP A 118 -35.21 -4.79 -10.46
C ASP A 118 -33.97 -4.84 -11.36
N GLU A 119 -32.87 -4.27 -10.89
CA GLU A 119 -31.58 -4.22 -11.57
C GLU A 119 -31.10 -5.63 -12.01
N ALA A 120 -31.54 -6.66 -11.27
CA ALA A 120 -31.36 -8.06 -11.58
C ALA A 120 -32.03 -8.51 -12.90
N GLU A 121 -33.25 -8.03 -13.22
CA GLU A 121 -33.94 -8.39 -14.47
C GLU A 121 -33.24 -7.77 -15.69
N VAL A 122 -32.75 -6.53 -15.55
CA VAL A 122 -31.99 -5.85 -16.61
C VAL A 122 -30.67 -6.57 -16.84
N THR A 123 -29.97 -6.93 -15.77
CA THR A 123 -28.69 -7.65 -15.84
C THR A 123 -28.84 -9.02 -16.52
N ALA A 124 -29.92 -9.77 -16.21
CA ALA A 124 -30.21 -11.04 -16.86
C ALA A 124 -30.48 -10.88 -18.37
N ALA A 125 -31.33 -9.92 -18.75
CA ALA A 125 -31.63 -9.66 -20.16
C ALA A 125 -30.40 -9.20 -20.96
N VAL A 126 -29.53 -8.38 -20.34
CA VAL A 126 -28.24 -7.99 -20.93
C VAL A 126 -27.36 -9.22 -21.11
N SER A 127 -27.18 -10.07 -20.09
CA SER A 127 -26.38 -11.29 -20.19
C SER A 127 -26.86 -12.20 -21.32
N ASP A 128 -28.18 -12.47 -21.41
CA ASP A 128 -28.76 -13.30 -22.48
C ASP A 128 -28.45 -12.72 -23.87
N LYS A 129 -28.55 -11.40 -24.02
CA LYS A 129 -28.24 -10.74 -25.28
C LYS A 129 -26.76 -10.83 -25.62
N LEU A 130 -25.87 -10.59 -24.66
CA LEU A 130 -24.42 -10.72 -24.83
C LEU A 130 -24.05 -12.14 -25.28
N GLN A 131 -24.63 -13.15 -24.63
CA GLN A 131 -24.45 -14.55 -25.01
C GLN A 131 -24.88 -14.80 -26.46
N SER A 132 -26.07 -14.30 -26.85
CA SER A 132 -26.58 -14.47 -28.22
C SER A 132 -25.66 -13.86 -29.28
N ILE A 133 -25.10 -12.66 -29.02
CA ILE A 133 -24.20 -11.97 -29.95
C ILE A 133 -22.87 -12.72 -30.09
N LEU A 134 -22.28 -13.15 -28.96
CA LEU A 134 -21.01 -13.86 -28.95
C LEU A 134 -21.13 -15.26 -29.58
N GLN A 135 -22.24 -15.97 -29.35
CA GLN A 135 -22.53 -17.25 -29.99
C GLN A 135 -22.77 -17.08 -31.50
N ALA A 136 -23.49 -16.04 -31.92
CA ALA A 136 -23.67 -15.72 -33.34
C ALA A 136 -22.35 -15.35 -34.04
N ALA A 137 -21.37 -14.83 -33.30
CA ALA A 137 -20.01 -14.62 -33.78
C ALA A 137 -19.17 -15.91 -33.86
N GLY A 138 -19.72 -17.06 -33.44
CA GLY A 138 -19.06 -18.36 -33.47
C GLY A 138 -18.09 -18.61 -32.31
N LEU A 139 -18.31 -17.94 -31.18
CA LEU A 139 -17.47 -18.08 -29.98
C LEU A 139 -18.10 -19.05 -28.97
N LYS A 140 -17.24 -19.73 -28.20
CA LYS A 140 -17.67 -20.49 -27.03
C LYS A 140 -17.92 -19.50 -25.89
N VAL A 141 -19.13 -19.50 -25.34
CA VAL A 141 -19.57 -18.55 -24.31
C VAL A 141 -19.92 -19.31 -23.04
N ALA A 142 -19.65 -18.69 -21.91
CA ALA A 142 -20.07 -19.14 -20.60
C ALA A 142 -20.50 -17.95 -19.73
N THR A 143 -21.29 -18.26 -18.70
CA THR A 143 -21.64 -17.31 -17.64
C THR A 143 -21.19 -17.81 -16.28
N GLN A 144 -21.11 -16.89 -15.33
CA GLN A 144 -20.75 -17.18 -13.94
C GLN A 144 -21.55 -16.27 -13.02
N LYS A 145 -22.37 -16.87 -12.16
CA LYS A 145 -23.07 -16.13 -11.10
C LYS A 145 -22.20 -16.04 -9.86
N TYR A 146 -22.28 -14.90 -9.17
CA TYR A 146 -21.54 -14.66 -7.95
C TYR A 146 -22.34 -13.83 -6.96
N GLU A 147 -21.98 -13.98 -5.68
CA GLU A 147 -22.53 -13.23 -4.57
C GLU A 147 -21.42 -12.93 -3.54
N TYR A 148 -21.27 -11.66 -3.17
CA TYR A 148 -20.44 -11.21 -2.06
C TYR A 148 -21.30 -10.44 -1.07
N THR A 149 -21.11 -10.66 0.23
CA THR A 149 -21.77 -9.88 1.27
C THR A 149 -20.73 -9.28 2.19
N SER A 150 -20.74 -7.95 2.33
CA SER A 150 -19.82 -7.21 3.21
C SER A 150 -20.54 -6.03 3.86
N ALA A 151 -20.29 -5.79 5.14
CA ALA A 151 -20.96 -4.74 5.94
C ALA A 151 -22.51 -4.72 5.83
N GLY A 152 -23.11 -5.90 5.59
CA GLY A 152 -24.54 -6.08 5.38
C GLY A 152 -25.09 -5.62 4.03
N ILE A 153 -24.21 -5.35 3.06
CA ILE A 153 -24.54 -5.08 1.67
C ILE A 153 -24.18 -6.31 0.85
N THR A 154 -25.15 -6.79 0.08
CA THR A 154 -24.99 -7.95 -0.79
C THR A 154 -24.83 -7.48 -2.23
N HIS A 155 -23.70 -7.83 -2.84
CA HIS A 155 -23.34 -7.58 -4.23
C HIS A 155 -23.49 -8.89 -5.01
N GLN A 156 -24.38 -8.90 -5.99
CA GLN A 156 -24.65 -10.07 -6.83
C GLN A 156 -24.58 -9.68 -8.31
N GLY A 157 -24.19 -10.65 -9.14
CA GLY A 157 -24.17 -10.44 -10.57
C GLY A 157 -23.90 -11.71 -11.37
N GLU A 158 -23.98 -11.58 -12.69
CA GLU A 158 -23.66 -12.65 -13.64
C GLU A 158 -22.66 -12.14 -14.67
N ASN A 159 -21.44 -12.67 -14.61
CA ASN A 159 -20.41 -12.41 -15.61
C ASN A 159 -20.72 -13.18 -16.89
N THR A 160 -20.47 -12.58 -18.04
CA THR A 160 -20.55 -13.24 -19.36
C THR A 160 -19.20 -13.19 -20.03
N TYR A 161 -18.67 -14.32 -20.47
CA TYR A 161 -17.36 -14.34 -21.11
C TYR A 161 -17.28 -15.33 -22.27
N ALA A 162 -16.36 -15.07 -23.20
CA ALA A 162 -16.12 -15.91 -24.36
C ALA A 162 -14.62 -16.07 -24.65
N ILE A 163 -14.25 -17.21 -25.23
CA ILE A 163 -12.84 -17.55 -25.51
C ILE A 163 -12.61 -17.72 -27.00
N ILE A 164 -11.65 -16.97 -27.54
CA ILE A 164 -11.05 -17.20 -28.85
C ILE A 164 -9.81 -18.06 -28.65
N HIS A 165 -9.82 -19.28 -29.19
CA HIS A 165 -8.62 -20.13 -29.16
C HIS A 165 -7.66 -19.66 -30.26
N ALA A 166 -6.38 -19.52 -29.91
CA ALA A 166 -5.32 -19.08 -30.80
C ALA A 166 -5.15 -20.02 -32.00
N PRO A 167 -5.21 -19.52 -33.25
CA PRO A 167 -4.94 -20.35 -34.43
C PRO A 167 -3.48 -20.82 -34.54
N ARG A 168 -2.54 -20.12 -33.90
CA ARG A 168 -1.09 -20.42 -33.92
C ARG A 168 -0.53 -20.83 -32.56
N GLY A 169 -1.38 -21.05 -31.57
CA GLY A 169 -0.98 -21.35 -30.20
C GLY A 169 -1.53 -22.68 -29.70
N ASP A 170 -0.90 -23.19 -28.66
CA ASP A 170 -1.27 -24.47 -28.03
C ASP A 170 -2.33 -24.30 -26.92
N ALA A 171 -3.01 -23.14 -26.86
CA ALA A 171 -3.95 -22.75 -25.82
C ALA A 171 -3.39 -22.78 -24.38
N THR A 172 -2.06 -22.68 -24.23
CA THR A 172 -1.35 -22.69 -22.95
C THR A 172 -1.29 -21.32 -22.29
N GLU A 173 -1.57 -20.25 -23.03
CA GLU A 173 -1.50 -18.87 -22.58
C GLU A 173 -2.69 -18.07 -23.11
N ALA A 174 -3.13 -17.08 -22.34
CA ALA A 174 -4.27 -16.25 -22.70
C ALA A 174 -4.09 -14.77 -22.33
N ILE A 175 -4.75 -13.90 -23.08
CA ILE A 175 -4.89 -12.46 -22.82
C ILE A 175 -6.35 -12.18 -22.47
N VAL A 176 -6.61 -11.33 -21.48
CA VAL A 176 -7.98 -10.97 -21.09
C VAL A 176 -8.33 -9.56 -21.55
N LEU A 177 -9.47 -9.42 -22.22
CA LEU A 177 -10.11 -8.15 -22.53
C LEU A 177 -11.35 -8.02 -21.67
N VAL A 178 -11.35 -7.07 -20.74
CA VAL A 178 -12.48 -6.83 -19.83
C VAL A 178 -13.24 -5.59 -20.28
N ALA A 179 -14.56 -5.68 -20.32
CA ALA A 179 -15.43 -4.53 -20.52
C ALA A 179 -16.55 -4.60 -19.47
N PRO A 180 -16.43 -3.87 -18.35
CA PRO A 180 -17.48 -3.85 -17.35
C PRO A 180 -18.68 -3.08 -17.88
N TRP A 181 -19.91 -3.49 -17.55
CA TRP A 181 -21.14 -2.81 -17.96
C TRP A 181 -21.29 -1.46 -17.26
N LYS A 182 -20.87 -1.38 -15.98
CA LYS A 182 -20.66 -0.13 -15.26
C LYS A 182 -19.17 0.09 -14.95
N THR A 183 -18.67 1.29 -15.18
CA THR A 183 -17.27 1.67 -14.91
C THR A 183 -16.98 1.71 -13.41
N ALA A 184 -15.71 1.94 -13.05
CA ALA A 184 -15.32 2.17 -11.65
C ALA A 184 -16.06 3.34 -10.99
N ASP A 185 -16.51 4.32 -11.79
CA ASP A 185 -17.26 5.52 -11.38
C ASP A 185 -18.80 5.31 -11.42
N ASP A 186 -19.27 4.06 -11.62
CA ASP A 186 -20.69 3.68 -11.75
C ASP A 186 -21.40 4.26 -13.00
N GLU A 187 -20.63 4.67 -14.02
CA GLU A 187 -21.17 5.15 -15.30
C GLU A 187 -21.46 3.99 -16.26
N LEU A 188 -22.51 4.10 -17.07
CA LEU A 188 -22.87 3.08 -18.07
C LEU A 188 -21.83 3.01 -19.19
N ASN A 189 -21.12 1.89 -19.29
CA ASN A 189 -20.05 1.66 -20.26
C ASN A 189 -20.54 0.98 -21.56
N LEU A 190 -21.63 1.51 -22.13
CA LEU A 190 -22.26 0.91 -23.31
C LEU A 190 -21.30 0.82 -24.51
N ASN A 191 -20.54 1.88 -24.77
CA ASN A 191 -19.60 1.89 -25.89
C ASN A 191 -18.40 0.95 -25.65
N GLY A 192 -17.92 0.81 -24.41
CA GLY A 192 -16.83 -0.12 -24.09
C GLY A 192 -17.25 -1.58 -24.30
N VAL A 193 -18.44 -1.96 -23.83
CA VAL A 193 -19.00 -3.30 -24.03
C VAL A 193 -19.26 -3.57 -25.52
N THR A 194 -19.85 -2.61 -26.24
CA THR A 194 -20.08 -2.73 -27.68
C THR A 194 -18.76 -2.89 -28.45
N LEU A 195 -17.73 -2.15 -28.06
CA LEU A 195 -16.40 -2.24 -28.68
C LEU A 195 -15.79 -3.62 -28.45
N ALA A 196 -15.89 -4.15 -27.23
CA ALA A 196 -15.43 -5.50 -26.90
C ALA A 196 -16.12 -6.57 -27.74
N LEU A 197 -17.45 -6.50 -27.93
CA LEU A 197 -18.19 -7.43 -28.80
C LEU A 197 -17.75 -7.35 -30.27
N THR A 198 -17.49 -6.13 -30.74
CA THR A 198 -17.05 -5.88 -32.11
C THR A 198 -15.63 -6.41 -32.33
N LEU A 199 -14.72 -6.17 -31.38
CA LEU A 199 -13.37 -6.71 -31.35
C LEU A 199 -13.38 -8.24 -31.27
N ALA A 200 -14.28 -8.85 -30.49
CA ALA A 200 -14.39 -10.31 -30.40
C ALA A 200 -14.70 -10.95 -31.75
N ARG A 201 -15.69 -10.39 -32.48
CA ARG A 201 -16.01 -10.84 -33.84
C ARG A 201 -14.85 -10.57 -34.82
N TYR A 202 -14.21 -9.41 -34.71
CA TYR A 202 -13.10 -9.03 -35.58
C TYR A 202 -11.88 -9.96 -35.35
N PHE A 203 -11.41 -10.14 -34.12
CA PHE A 203 -10.26 -10.98 -33.76
C PHE A 203 -10.46 -12.44 -34.17
N LYS A 204 -11.69 -12.96 -34.09
CA LYS A 204 -11.99 -14.34 -34.51
C LYS A 204 -11.67 -14.61 -35.99
N ARG A 205 -11.69 -13.58 -36.84
CA ARG A 205 -11.39 -13.68 -38.28
C ARG A 205 -9.90 -13.69 -38.59
N TRP A 206 -9.07 -13.29 -37.63
CA TRP A 206 -7.63 -13.17 -37.82
C TRP A 206 -6.90 -14.43 -37.38
N SER A 207 -5.91 -14.84 -38.16
CA SER A 207 -5.09 -16.03 -37.89
C SER A 207 -3.76 -15.72 -37.22
N LEU A 208 -3.56 -14.51 -36.69
CA LEU A 208 -2.25 -14.07 -36.15
C LEU A 208 -2.02 -14.44 -34.69
N TRP A 209 -3.07 -14.76 -33.94
CA TRP A 209 -3.01 -14.94 -32.50
C TRP A 209 -2.26 -16.23 -32.14
N SER A 210 -1.29 -16.11 -31.25
CA SER A 210 -0.52 -17.20 -30.63
C SER A 210 -0.96 -17.45 -29.18
N LYS A 211 -1.72 -16.53 -28.57
CA LYS A 211 -2.37 -16.69 -27.26
C LYS A 211 -3.87 -16.65 -27.41
N ASP A 212 -4.56 -17.41 -26.57
CA ASP A 212 -6.01 -17.35 -26.48
C ASP A 212 -6.44 -15.94 -26.04
N ILE A 213 -7.62 -15.50 -26.46
CA ILE A 213 -8.16 -14.21 -26.05
C ILE A 213 -9.49 -14.43 -25.38
N ILE A 214 -9.58 -14.01 -24.12
CA ILE A 214 -10.78 -14.08 -23.31
C ILE A 214 -11.44 -12.71 -23.33
N PHE A 215 -12.68 -12.64 -23.78
CA PHE A 215 -13.51 -11.45 -23.66
C PHE A 215 -14.40 -11.63 -22.43
N LEU A 216 -14.21 -10.79 -21.41
CA LEU A 216 -14.95 -10.82 -20.15
C LEU A 216 -15.82 -9.56 -20.04
N ILE A 217 -17.12 -9.75 -19.90
CA ILE A 217 -18.09 -8.69 -19.71
C ILE A 217 -18.72 -8.88 -18.33
N THR A 218 -18.43 -7.96 -17.42
CA THR A 218 -18.87 -8.02 -16.02
C THR A 218 -20.00 -7.02 -15.79
N PRO A 219 -20.91 -7.26 -14.83
CA PRO A 219 -21.92 -6.26 -14.45
C PRO A 219 -21.31 -4.96 -13.94
N ASP A 220 -20.20 -5.05 -13.21
CA ASP A 220 -19.50 -3.92 -12.61
C ASP A 220 -17.97 -4.11 -12.65
N SER A 221 -17.23 -3.04 -12.38
CA SER A 221 -15.76 -3.01 -12.42
C SER A 221 -15.12 -3.63 -11.16
N LYS A 222 -15.84 -3.73 -10.03
CA LYS A 222 -15.28 -4.07 -8.71
C LYS A 222 -15.44 -5.54 -8.30
N THR A 223 -16.64 -6.08 -8.43
CA THR A 223 -17.02 -7.41 -7.92
C THR A 223 -16.96 -8.48 -8.99
N GLY A 224 -17.51 -8.21 -10.18
CA GLY A 224 -17.58 -9.20 -11.25
C GLY A 224 -16.20 -9.68 -11.71
N THR A 225 -15.25 -8.77 -11.91
CA THR A 225 -13.88 -9.15 -12.31
C THR A 225 -13.19 -9.98 -11.23
N GLN A 226 -13.37 -9.61 -9.95
CA GLN A 226 -12.80 -10.36 -8.82
C GLN A 226 -13.36 -11.79 -8.75
N ALA A 227 -14.69 -11.96 -8.84
CA ALA A 227 -15.32 -13.27 -8.84
C ALA A 227 -14.83 -14.17 -9.98
N TRP A 228 -14.61 -13.58 -11.16
CA TRP A 228 -14.13 -14.32 -12.31
C TRP A 228 -12.69 -14.79 -12.14
N ILE A 229 -11.79 -13.89 -11.71
CA ILE A 229 -10.38 -14.24 -11.54
C ILE A 229 -10.16 -15.23 -10.38
N ASP A 230 -10.88 -15.06 -9.27
CA ASP A 230 -10.83 -16.01 -8.14
C ASP A 230 -11.25 -17.40 -8.59
N ALA A 231 -12.30 -17.50 -9.42
CA ALA A 231 -12.75 -18.78 -9.96
C ALA A 231 -11.83 -19.34 -11.05
N TYR A 232 -11.14 -18.47 -11.80
CA TYR A 232 -10.12 -18.89 -12.76
C TYR A 232 -8.98 -19.65 -12.08
N HIS A 233 -8.54 -19.17 -10.91
CA HIS A 233 -7.48 -19.74 -10.10
C HIS A 233 -7.95 -20.74 -9.02
N ASP A 234 -9.24 -21.11 -9.01
CA ASP A 234 -9.82 -22.03 -8.02
C ASP A 234 -9.67 -21.55 -6.55
N MET A 235 -9.65 -20.22 -6.35
CA MET A 235 -9.53 -19.54 -5.06
C MET A 235 -10.83 -18.84 -4.61
N HIS A 236 -11.95 -19.18 -5.23
CA HIS A 236 -13.24 -18.54 -5.01
C HIS A 236 -13.98 -19.08 -3.76
N PRO A 237 -14.75 -18.25 -3.06
CA PRO A 237 -15.63 -18.71 -1.99
C PRO A 237 -16.83 -19.49 -2.54
N ALA A 238 -17.53 -20.22 -1.66
CA ALA A 238 -18.68 -21.05 -2.05
C ALA A 238 -19.87 -20.26 -2.65
N SER A 239 -19.92 -18.95 -2.43
CA SER A 239 -20.93 -18.04 -2.99
C SER A 239 -20.66 -17.64 -4.45
N VAL A 240 -19.50 -18.00 -5.00
CA VAL A 240 -19.10 -17.74 -6.39
C VAL A 240 -19.13 -19.06 -7.16
N GLN A 241 -19.69 -19.07 -8.37
CA GLN A 241 -19.70 -20.27 -9.19
C GLN A 241 -18.32 -20.56 -9.80
N PRO A 242 -17.93 -21.83 -9.94
CA PRO A 242 -16.73 -22.20 -10.69
C PRO A 242 -16.92 -21.92 -12.19
N LEU A 243 -15.81 -21.74 -12.91
CA LEU A 243 -15.85 -21.46 -14.34
C LEU A 243 -16.02 -22.75 -15.17
N PRO A 244 -17.04 -22.86 -16.02
CA PRO A 244 -17.23 -24.03 -16.89
C PRO A 244 -16.25 -24.05 -18.07
N LEU A 245 -15.71 -22.89 -18.46
CA LEU A 245 -14.69 -22.74 -19.49
C LEU A 245 -13.46 -22.04 -18.91
N LYS A 246 -12.29 -22.65 -19.08
CA LYS A 246 -10.98 -22.05 -18.77
C LYS A 246 -10.07 -22.12 -20.00
N SER A 247 -9.03 -21.30 -20.01
CA SER A 247 -7.96 -21.32 -21.02
C SER A 247 -6.61 -21.46 -20.29
N GLY A 248 -5.51 -21.16 -20.96
CA GLY A 248 -4.16 -21.22 -20.43
C GLY A 248 -3.82 -20.16 -19.38
N ALA A 249 -2.55 -20.05 -19.02
CA ALA A 249 -2.06 -19.06 -18.07
C ALA A 249 -2.32 -17.63 -18.59
N LEU A 250 -2.84 -16.76 -17.72
CA LEU A 250 -3.16 -15.38 -18.09
C LEU A 250 -1.87 -14.54 -18.13
N GLN A 251 -1.54 -14.02 -19.30
CA GLN A 251 -0.31 -13.24 -19.53
C GLN A 251 -0.49 -11.75 -19.23
N GLY A 252 -1.70 -11.22 -19.42
CA GLY A 252 -2.03 -9.84 -19.11
C GLY A 252 -3.49 -9.54 -19.39
N ALA A 253 -3.98 -8.41 -18.85
CA ALA A 253 -5.35 -7.97 -19.04
C ALA A 253 -5.46 -6.49 -19.44
N LEU A 254 -6.41 -6.18 -20.30
CA LEU A 254 -6.75 -4.80 -20.67
C LEU A 254 -8.23 -4.57 -20.40
N VAL A 255 -8.55 -3.49 -19.69
CA VAL A 255 -9.92 -3.09 -19.40
C VAL A 255 -10.30 -1.90 -20.27
N ILE A 256 -11.51 -1.92 -20.84
CA ILE A 256 -12.02 -0.92 -21.78
C ILE A 256 -13.16 -0.16 -21.12
N GLU A 257 -12.99 1.15 -20.91
CA GLU A 257 -14.03 2.04 -20.40
C GLU A 257 -14.28 3.22 -21.35
N TYR A 258 -15.47 3.23 -21.96
CA TYR A 258 -15.99 4.29 -22.81
C TYR A 258 -17.43 4.64 -22.38
N PRO A 259 -17.59 5.44 -21.32
CA PRO A 259 -18.87 5.65 -20.63
C PRO A 259 -19.78 6.74 -21.21
N PHE A 260 -19.55 7.18 -22.46
CA PHE A 260 -20.34 8.26 -23.08
C PHE A 260 -20.47 8.08 -24.59
N ASP A 261 -21.44 8.76 -25.21
CA ASP A 261 -21.84 8.63 -26.63
C ASP A 261 -21.18 9.65 -27.58
N HIS A 262 -20.28 10.50 -27.08
CA HIS A 262 -19.53 11.44 -27.92
C HIS A 262 -18.09 10.98 -28.13
N ARG A 263 -17.40 11.61 -29.08
CA ARG A 263 -15.97 11.42 -29.31
C ARG A 263 -15.13 11.89 -28.13
N PHE A 264 -13.97 11.28 -27.94
CA PHE A 264 -13.07 11.60 -26.83
C PHE A 264 -11.83 12.38 -27.26
N GLN A 265 -11.15 12.98 -26.30
CA GLN A 265 -9.93 13.76 -26.52
C GLN A 265 -8.66 13.01 -26.13
N SER A 266 -8.72 12.26 -25.02
CA SER A 266 -7.55 11.60 -24.43
C SER A 266 -7.91 10.27 -23.77
N LEU A 267 -6.90 9.45 -23.52
CA LEU A 267 -7.00 8.20 -22.76
C LEU A 267 -6.40 8.40 -21.38
N HIS A 268 -7.20 8.15 -20.35
CA HIS A 268 -6.75 7.99 -18.99
C HIS A 268 -6.33 6.54 -18.77
N ILE A 269 -5.05 6.31 -18.48
CA ILE A 269 -4.53 4.99 -18.18
C ILE A 269 -4.50 4.82 -16.67
N VAL A 270 -5.42 4.00 -16.15
CA VAL A 270 -5.48 3.65 -14.73
C VAL A 270 -4.68 2.37 -14.51
N TYR A 271 -3.76 2.42 -13.54
CA TYR A 271 -2.80 1.35 -13.28
C TYR A 271 -2.69 0.99 -11.79
N ASP A 272 -3.27 1.79 -10.88
CA ASP A 272 -3.13 1.53 -9.44
C ASP A 272 -3.87 0.25 -9.04
N GLY A 273 -3.15 -0.72 -8.50
CA GLY A 273 -3.68 -1.97 -7.99
C GLY A 273 -4.07 -1.89 -6.51
N VAL A 274 -4.71 -2.96 -6.04
CA VAL A 274 -4.98 -3.14 -4.61
C VAL A 274 -3.67 -3.17 -3.82
N ASN A 275 -3.71 -2.68 -2.59
CA ASN A 275 -2.57 -2.71 -1.67
C ASN A 275 -1.29 -2.01 -2.17
N GLY A 276 -1.41 -1.09 -3.14
CA GLY A 276 -0.28 -0.38 -3.72
C GLY A 276 0.53 -1.20 -4.72
N GLN A 277 -0.01 -2.34 -5.20
CA GLN A 277 0.57 -3.11 -6.30
C GLN A 277 0.45 -2.33 -7.62
N LEU A 278 1.42 -2.52 -8.51
CA LEU A 278 1.49 -1.83 -9.78
C LEU A 278 1.80 -2.85 -10.89
N PRO A 279 1.26 -2.67 -12.11
CA PRO A 279 1.67 -3.48 -13.25
C PRO A 279 3.12 -3.19 -13.58
N ASN A 280 3.75 -4.14 -14.25
CA ASN A 280 5.02 -3.92 -14.90
C ASN A 280 4.99 -2.63 -15.75
N LEU A 281 5.97 -1.75 -15.53
CA LEU A 281 6.03 -0.43 -16.15
C LEU A 281 6.03 -0.48 -17.69
N ASP A 282 6.51 -1.57 -18.30
CA ASP A 282 6.52 -1.70 -19.75
C ASP A 282 5.10 -1.84 -20.34
N LEU A 283 4.15 -2.43 -19.63
CA LEU A 283 2.75 -2.48 -20.07
C LEU A 283 2.17 -1.07 -20.15
N PHE A 284 2.39 -0.26 -19.11
CA PHE A 284 1.98 1.13 -19.07
C PHE A 284 2.66 1.95 -20.19
N ASN A 285 3.98 1.82 -20.33
CA ASN A 285 4.74 2.53 -21.36
C ASN A 285 4.31 2.14 -22.77
N THR A 286 3.96 0.87 -23.00
CA THR A 286 3.47 0.39 -24.28
C THR A 286 2.12 1.01 -24.62
N ALA A 287 1.22 1.14 -23.64
CA ALA A 287 -0.05 1.86 -23.81
C ALA A 287 0.16 3.34 -24.13
N VAL A 288 1.06 4.04 -23.43
CA VAL A 288 1.41 5.43 -23.73
C VAL A 288 2.02 5.57 -25.12
N ALA A 289 2.95 4.69 -25.51
CA ALA A 289 3.63 4.72 -26.80
C ALA A 289 2.68 4.44 -27.98
N ILE A 290 1.75 3.49 -27.83
CA ILE A 290 0.75 3.18 -28.87
C ILE A 290 -0.27 4.32 -28.99
N ALA A 291 -0.81 4.79 -27.85
CA ALA A 291 -1.79 5.87 -27.84
C ALA A 291 -1.20 7.16 -28.45
N GLY A 292 -0.07 7.64 -27.90
CA GLY A 292 0.53 8.90 -28.33
C GLY A 292 1.25 8.81 -29.68
N GLY A 293 2.03 7.74 -29.89
CA GLY A 293 2.88 7.61 -31.08
C GLY A 293 2.13 7.15 -32.31
N GLN A 294 1.40 6.02 -32.22
CA GLN A 294 0.75 5.43 -33.39
C GLN A 294 -0.61 6.08 -33.69
N MET A 295 -1.39 6.41 -32.65
CA MET A 295 -2.76 6.89 -32.81
C MET A 295 -2.89 8.42 -32.67
N GLY A 296 -1.88 9.11 -32.13
CA GLY A 296 -1.93 10.55 -31.90
C GLY A 296 -2.84 10.98 -30.73
N ILE A 297 -3.19 10.02 -29.85
CA ILE A 297 -4.10 10.22 -28.72
C ILE A 297 -3.29 10.54 -27.47
N GLY A 298 -3.63 11.63 -26.79
CA GLY A 298 -2.99 11.99 -25.52
C GLY A 298 -3.23 10.94 -24.43
N ALA A 299 -2.17 10.55 -23.71
CA ALA A 299 -2.24 9.63 -22.58
C ALA A 299 -2.04 10.37 -21.26
N ASN A 300 -3.06 10.32 -20.41
CA ASN A 300 -3.12 10.97 -19.10
C ASN A 300 -3.14 9.92 -17.98
N LEU A 301 -2.74 10.30 -16.78
CA LEU A 301 -2.74 9.46 -15.59
C LEU A 301 -3.07 10.27 -14.34
N GLN A 302 -3.54 9.61 -13.27
CA GLN A 302 -3.88 10.24 -11.98
C GLN A 302 -4.85 11.43 -12.10
N GLU A 303 -5.77 11.39 -13.06
CA GLU A 303 -6.75 12.44 -13.36
C GLU A 303 -6.11 13.82 -13.63
N MET A 304 -4.90 13.80 -14.19
CA MET A 304 -4.15 15.00 -14.59
C MET A 304 -4.39 15.26 -16.08
N TRP A 305 -5.46 15.99 -16.40
CA TRP A 305 -5.93 16.20 -17.78
C TRP A 305 -5.09 17.18 -18.62
N GLY A 306 -4.34 18.07 -17.95
CA GLY A 306 -3.51 19.09 -18.57
C GLY A 306 -2.16 19.18 -17.89
N HIS A 307 -1.27 18.22 -18.17
CA HIS A 307 0.03 18.11 -17.51
C HIS A 307 1.13 18.79 -18.34
N ASP A 308 1.66 19.90 -17.87
CA ASP A 308 2.71 20.70 -18.53
C ASP A 308 4.15 20.28 -18.18
N ASP A 309 4.31 19.18 -17.43
CA ASP A 309 5.61 18.68 -16.97
C ASP A 309 6.36 19.63 -16.00
N SER A 310 5.65 20.59 -15.41
CA SER A 310 6.17 21.44 -14.34
C SER A 310 6.40 20.65 -13.05
N TYR A 311 7.29 21.15 -12.19
CA TYR A 311 7.54 20.57 -10.86
C TYR A 311 6.24 20.42 -10.05
N GLU A 312 5.37 21.43 -10.09
CA GLU A 312 4.10 21.43 -9.36
C GLU A 312 3.18 20.31 -9.83
N HIS A 313 2.96 20.18 -11.15
CA HIS A 313 2.11 19.13 -11.68
C HIS A 313 2.70 17.74 -11.46
N ARG A 314 4.02 17.56 -11.59
CA ARG A 314 4.68 16.29 -11.24
C ARG A 314 4.49 15.91 -9.78
N LEU A 315 4.61 16.90 -8.88
CA LEU A 315 4.42 16.71 -7.45
C LEU A 315 2.96 16.35 -7.14
N GLN A 316 1.99 17.03 -7.76
CA GLN A 316 0.57 16.71 -7.66
C GLN A 316 0.26 15.29 -8.16
N THR A 317 0.79 14.92 -9.33
CA THR A 317 0.68 13.56 -9.90
C THR A 317 1.22 12.51 -8.94
N MET A 318 2.42 12.73 -8.39
CA MET A 318 3.05 11.84 -7.42
C MET A 318 2.19 11.69 -6.16
N PHE A 319 1.71 12.80 -5.56
CA PHE A 319 0.89 12.75 -4.35
C PHE A 319 -0.46 12.06 -4.58
N ARG A 320 -1.11 12.28 -5.72
CA ARG A 320 -2.35 11.58 -6.09
C ARG A 320 -2.12 10.07 -6.19
N GLY A 321 -1.08 9.65 -6.91
CA GLY A 321 -0.70 8.24 -7.00
C GLY A 321 -0.35 7.63 -5.64
N MET A 322 0.44 8.33 -4.81
CA MET A 322 0.76 7.88 -3.45
C MET A 322 -0.50 7.77 -2.58
N THR A 323 -1.47 8.67 -2.73
CA THR A 323 -2.72 8.61 -1.95
C THR A 323 -3.54 7.38 -2.35
N LYS A 324 -3.71 7.10 -3.65
CA LYS A 324 -4.43 5.90 -4.13
C LYS A 324 -3.73 4.62 -3.69
N GLN A 325 -2.42 4.53 -3.87
CA GLN A 325 -1.61 3.38 -3.42
C GLN A 325 -1.64 3.19 -1.91
N GLY A 326 -1.61 4.30 -1.15
CA GLY A 326 -1.66 4.29 0.31
C GLY A 326 -3.00 3.79 0.85
N LEU A 327 -4.11 4.19 0.23
CA LEU A 327 -5.44 3.68 0.59
C LEU A 327 -5.60 2.19 0.23
N GLY A 328 -5.00 1.75 -0.88
CA GLY A 328 -4.90 0.34 -1.26
C GLY A 328 -6.19 -0.29 -1.78
N TYR A 329 -7.22 0.50 -2.10
CA TYR A 329 -8.47 0.03 -2.70
C TYR A 329 -8.33 -0.22 -4.21
N ALA A 330 -9.22 -1.02 -4.80
CA ALA A 330 -9.24 -1.25 -6.24
C ALA A 330 -9.73 0.00 -6.99
N THR A 331 -8.92 0.52 -7.91
CA THR A 331 -9.27 1.73 -8.69
C THR A 331 -10.01 1.41 -9.99
N GLY A 332 -10.05 0.14 -10.39
CA GLY A 332 -10.81 -0.36 -11.53
C GLY A 332 -10.68 -1.88 -11.65
N ALA A 333 -11.30 -2.47 -12.67
CA ALA A 333 -11.28 -3.91 -12.89
C ALA A 333 -9.87 -4.50 -13.08
N HIS A 334 -8.90 -3.71 -13.54
CA HIS A 334 -7.52 -4.17 -13.67
C HIS A 334 -6.91 -4.54 -12.31
N SER A 335 -7.35 -3.91 -11.22
CA SER A 335 -6.79 -4.12 -9.89
C SER A 335 -6.99 -5.56 -9.38
N SER A 336 -8.04 -6.28 -9.83
CA SER A 336 -8.32 -7.67 -9.45
C SER A 336 -7.31 -8.68 -9.99
N PHE A 337 -6.57 -8.35 -11.05
CA PHE A 337 -5.57 -9.23 -11.67
C PHE A 337 -4.22 -9.19 -10.94
N MET A 338 -3.90 -8.08 -10.28
CA MET A 338 -2.58 -7.84 -9.67
C MET A 338 -2.20 -8.85 -8.57
N PRO A 339 -3.11 -9.26 -7.66
CA PRO A 339 -2.79 -10.27 -6.63
C PRO A 339 -2.35 -11.62 -7.21
N TYR A 340 -2.76 -11.91 -8.45
CA TYR A 340 -2.43 -13.13 -9.18
C TYR A 340 -1.17 -12.98 -10.06
N HIS A 341 -0.43 -11.88 -9.90
CA HIS A 341 0.75 -11.54 -10.72
C HIS A 341 0.44 -11.44 -12.22
N ILE A 342 -0.77 -10.97 -12.55
CA ILE A 342 -1.18 -10.70 -13.93
C ILE A 342 -1.18 -9.19 -14.13
N ASP A 343 -0.32 -8.72 -15.03
CA ASP A 343 -0.22 -7.31 -15.35
C ASP A 343 -1.47 -6.82 -16.08
N ALA A 344 -2.09 -5.76 -15.56
CA ALA A 344 -3.32 -5.23 -16.10
C ALA A 344 -3.41 -3.71 -16.05
N ILE A 345 -4.09 -3.10 -17.04
CA ILE A 345 -4.36 -1.67 -17.08
C ILE A 345 -5.79 -1.40 -17.56
N THR A 346 -6.37 -0.29 -17.10
CA THR A 346 -7.67 0.20 -17.58
C THR A 346 -7.48 1.41 -18.48
N LEU A 347 -8.05 1.36 -19.67
CA LEU A 347 -8.09 2.46 -20.63
C LEU A 347 -9.45 3.14 -20.55
N GLN A 348 -9.49 4.33 -19.95
CA GLN A 348 -10.71 5.14 -19.89
C GLN A 348 -10.64 6.28 -20.89
N THR A 349 -11.65 6.41 -21.74
CA THR A 349 -11.80 7.59 -22.60
C THR A 349 -12.26 8.79 -21.79
N LYS A 350 -11.70 9.97 -22.03
CA LYS A 350 -12.08 11.22 -21.33
C LYS A 350 -12.01 12.45 -22.26
N GLY A 351 -12.82 13.45 -21.93
CA GLY A 351 -12.94 14.73 -22.64
C GLY A 351 -13.76 14.66 -23.92
N GLU A 352 -13.99 15.81 -24.55
CA GLU A 352 -14.63 15.93 -25.85
C GLU A 352 -13.58 16.22 -26.92
N GLY A 353 -13.49 15.37 -27.94
CA GLY A 353 -12.45 15.50 -28.95
C GLY A 353 -12.83 14.92 -30.30
N TRP A 354 -11.81 14.52 -31.06
CA TRP A 354 -11.96 14.04 -32.44
C TRP A 354 -11.84 12.52 -32.56
N GLU A 355 -11.37 11.86 -31.49
CA GLU A 355 -11.13 10.42 -31.47
C GLU A 355 -12.42 9.65 -31.25
N ASP A 356 -12.58 8.55 -31.98
CA ASP A 356 -13.79 7.76 -32.02
C ASP A 356 -13.56 6.32 -31.51
N GLU A 357 -14.64 5.53 -31.49
CA GLU A 357 -14.62 4.12 -31.11
C GLU A 357 -13.62 3.28 -31.92
N MET A 358 -13.34 3.67 -33.17
CA MET A 358 -12.39 2.96 -34.04
C MET A 358 -10.95 3.30 -33.65
N ALA A 359 -10.66 4.54 -33.24
CA ALA A 359 -9.37 4.92 -32.69
C ALA A 359 -9.04 4.15 -31.39
N LEU A 360 -10.02 4.02 -30.49
CA LEU A 360 -9.88 3.17 -29.29
C LEU A 360 -9.69 1.69 -29.65
N GLY A 361 -10.50 1.16 -30.59
CA GLY A 361 -10.38 -0.23 -31.05
C GLY A 361 -9.02 -0.55 -31.66
N ARG A 362 -8.43 0.37 -32.45
CA ARG A 362 -7.08 0.24 -32.98
C ARG A 362 -6.01 0.27 -31.89
N THR A 363 -6.18 1.13 -30.87
CA THR A 363 -5.28 1.15 -29.70
C THR A 363 -5.30 -0.19 -28.97
N ILE A 364 -6.48 -0.76 -28.71
CA ILE A 364 -6.63 -2.07 -28.05
C ILE A 364 -6.09 -3.20 -28.91
N GLU A 365 -6.36 -3.20 -30.23
CA GLU A 365 -5.79 -4.17 -31.16
C GLU A 365 -4.26 -4.15 -31.11
N SER A 366 -3.64 -2.97 -31.19
CA SER A 366 -2.18 -2.83 -31.10
C SER A 366 -1.64 -3.32 -29.76
N LEU A 367 -2.31 -3.04 -28.64
CA LEU A 367 -1.90 -3.54 -27.32
C LEU A 367 -2.01 -5.07 -27.20
N CYS A 368 -3.11 -5.66 -27.69
CA CYS A 368 -3.26 -7.11 -27.75
C CYS A 368 -2.17 -7.75 -28.61
N ARG A 369 -1.78 -7.14 -29.73
CA ARG A 369 -0.66 -7.63 -30.56
C ARG A 369 0.67 -7.57 -29.82
N SER A 370 0.94 -6.49 -29.07
CA SER A 370 2.14 -6.40 -28.22
C SER A 370 2.18 -7.48 -27.15
N LEU A 371 1.08 -7.72 -26.43
CA LEU A 371 0.97 -8.81 -25.44
C LEU A 371 1.07 -10.20 -26.10
N ASN A 372 0.52 -10.36 -27.30
CA ASN A 372 0.57 -11.62 -28.04
C ASN A 372 2.02 -12.01 -28.43
N ASN A 373 2.92 -11.04 -28.58
CA ASN A 373 4.32 -11.28 -28.91
C ASN A 373 5.19 -11.69 -27.72
N LEU A 374 4.75 -11.48 -26.48
CA LEU A 374 5.51 -11.87 -25.29
C LEU A 374 5.77 -13.38 -25.29
N LEU A 375 6.98 -13.81 -24.95
CA LEU A 375 7.30 -15.25 -24.81
C LEU A 375 7.24 -15.71 -23.35
N GLU A 376 7.30 -14.75 -22.43
CA GLU A 376 7.32 -14.94 -21.00
C GLU A 376 6.56 -13.79 -20.32
N HIS A 377 6.18 -13.98 -19.06
CA HIS A 377 5.59 -12.90 -18.26
C HIS A 377 6.52 -11.70 -18.20
N LEU A 378 5.97 -10.49 -18.11
CA LEU A 378 6.77 -9.28 -17.99
C LEU A 378 7.58 -9.35 -16.68
N HIS A 379 8.90 -9.21 -16.77
CA HIS A 379 9.77 -9.27 -15.58
C HIS A 379 11.01 -8.37 -15.69
N GLN A 380 11.32 -7.86 -16.89
CA GLN A 380 12.52 -7.05 -17.12
C GLN A 380 12.40 -5.62 -16.57
N SER A 381 11.20 -5.03 -16.62
CA SER A 381 10.96 -3.66 -16.13
C SER A 381 10.60 -3.59 -14.64
N PHE A 382 10.39 -2.37 -14.14
CA PHE A 382 10.08 -2.10 -12.75
C PHE A 382 8.63 -2.44 -12.38
N PHE A 383 8.45 -3.09 -11.21
CA PHE A 383 7.16 -3.27 -10.53
C PHE A 383 6.92 -2.24 -9.41
N PHE A 384 7.96 -1.49 -9.04
CA PHE A 384 7.94 -0.52 -7.97
C PHE A 384 8.44 0.82 -8.47
N TYR A 385 7.52 1.73 -8.77
CA TYR A 385 7.81 3.04 -9.34
C TYR A 385 6.78 4.08 -8.91
N LEU A 386 7.14 5.36 -9.00
CA LEU A 386 6.20 6.48 -8.93
C LEU A 386 6.21 7.19 -10.28
N LEU A 387 5.05 7.34 -10.91
CA LEU A 387 4.91 8.10 -12.14
C LEU A 387 4.77 9.59 -11.79
N MET A 388 5.61 10.42 -12.42
CA MET A 388 5.56 11.88 -12.33
C MET A 388 4.76 12.47 -13.50
N GLN A 389 4.79 11.78 -14.65
CA GLN A 389 4.09 12.06 -15.89
C GLN A 389 4.00 10.76 -16.70
N SER A 390 3.19 10.71 -17.76
CA SER A 390 3.10 9.58 -18.70
C SER A 390 4.44 9.13 -19.26
N ASN A 391 5.41 10.04 -19.40
CA ASN A 391 6.75 9.74 -19.91
C ASN A 391 7.86 9.82 -18.84
N ARG A 392 7.52 9.95 -17.55
CA ARG A 392 8.54 10.19 -16.50
C ARG A 392 8.22 9.45 -15.22
N PHE A 393 9.21 8.73 -14.69
CA PHE A 393 9.06 7.92 -13.48
C PHE A 393 10.26 8.04 -12.53
N VAL A 394 10.05 7.60 -11.29
CA VAL A 394 11.07 7.45 -10.26
C VAL A 394 11.08 5.98 -9.82
N SER A 395 12.24 5.34 -9.83
CA SER A 395 12.39 3.93 -9.43
C SER A 395 12.48 3.77 -7.90
N ILE A 396 12.19 2.56 -7.43
CA ILE A 396 12.27 2.18 -6.00
C ILE A 396 13.58 2.58 -5.32
N GLY A 397 14.73 2.41 -5.99
CA GLY A 397 16.03 2.76 -5.41
C GLY A 397 16.18 4.24 -5.06
N THR A 398 15.45 5.11 -5.76
CA THR A 398 15.50 6.56 -5.53
C THR A 398 14.51 7.00 -4.45
N TYR A 399 13.28 6.48 -4.43
CA TYR A 399 12.27 6.95 -3.47
C TYR A 399 12.30 6.21 -2.11
N LEU A 400 12.72 4.94 -2.08
CA LEU A 400 12.68 4.11 -0.86
C LEU A 400 13.43 4.71 0.34
N PRO A 401 14.61 5.38 0.18
CA PRO A 401 15.30 6.02 1.29
C PRO A 401 14.43 7.00 2.10
N SER A 402 13.46 7.66 1.46
CA SER A 402 12.56 8.61 2.13
C SER A 402 11.73 7.96 3.25
N ALA A 403 11.01 6.87 2.92
CA ALA A 403 10.22 6.13 3.91
C ALA A 403 11.11 5.40 4.91
N MET A 404 12.28 4.90 4.49
CA MET A 404 13.23 4.24 5.39
C MET A 404 13.81 5.18 6.45
N LEU A 405 14.08 6.44 6.09
CA LEU A 405 14.54 7.44 7.05
C LEU A 405 13.45 7.75 8.08
N ILE A 406 12.19 7.87 7.63
CA ILE A 406 11.06 8.03 8.54
C ILE A 406 10.94 6.79 9.42
N ALA A 407 10.85 5.57 8.90
CA ALA A 407 10.75 4.37 9.74
C ALA A 407 11.96 4.20 10.70
N GLY A 408 13.16 4.50 10.23
CA GLY A 408 14.41 4.43 10.97
C GLY A 408 14.47 5.36 12.18
N ASN A 409 13.74 6.48 12.16
CA ASN A 409 13.65 7.40 13.29
C ASN A 409 13.14 6.68 14.56
N PHE A 410 12.15 5.80 14.41
CA PHE A 410 11.58 5.03 15.52
C PHE A 410 12.58 4.00 16.07
N THR A 411 13.30 3.32 15.18
CA THR A 411 14.33 2.33 15.56
C THR A 411 15.50 2.99 16.30
N ILE A 412 15.96 4.15 15.84
CA ILE A 412 17.01 4.94 16.51
C ILE A 412 16.57 5.31 17.93
N MET A 413 15.34 5.81 18.06
CA MET A 413 14.77 6.18 19.35
C MET A 413 14.62 4.97 20.27
N ALA A 414 14.15 3.84 19.74
CA ALA A 414 14.02 2.59 20.49
C ALA A 414 15.36 2.13 21.05
N ILE A 415 16.39 2.04 20.20
CA ILE A 415 17.75 1.63 20.63
C ILE A 415 18.29 2.58 21.70
N ALA A 416 18.11 3.89 21.52
CA ALA A 416 18.54 4.88 22.50
C ALA A 416 17.87 4.68 23.87
N LEU A 417 16.56 4.44 23.89
CA LEU A 417 15.80 4.17 25.12
C LEU A 417 16.23 2.85 25.77
N TRP A 418 16.43 1.80 24.99
CA TRP A 418 16.96 0.51 25.46
C TRP A 418 18.34 0.68 26.12
N MET A 419 19.25 1.40 25.47
CA MET A 419 20.58 1.67 26.01
C MET A 419 20.49 2.50 27.29
N ARG A 420 19.67 3.55 27.32
CA ARG A 420 19.48 4.41 28.51
C ARG A 420 19.05 3.61 29.75
N THR A 421 18.23 2.58 29.59
CA THR A 421 17.78 1.73 30.72
C THR A 421 18.90 0.90 31.35
N GLY A 422 20.00 0.65 30.62
CA GLY A 422 21.18 -0.05 31.12
C GLY A 422 22.25 0.87 31.72
N TYR A 423 22.16 2.18 31.48
CA TYR A 423 23.08 3.19 32.02
C TYR A 423 22.39 4.01 33.12
N TYR A 424 22.40 3.49 34.35
CA TYR A 424 22.11 4.29 35.54
C TYR A 424 23.39 4.51 36.34
N PRO A 425 23.84 5.77 36.55
CA PRO A 425 24.90 6.02 37.52
C PRO A 425 24.35 5.71 38.91
N GLU A 426 25.04 4.89 39.69
CA GLU A 426 24.68 4.62 41.08
C GLU A 426 24.50 5.94 41.82
N THR A 427 23.28 6.19 42.31
CA THR A 427 23.03 7.22 43.31
C THR A 427 23.86 6.86 44.53
N LYS A 428 24.89 7.67 44.81
CA LYS A 428 25.62 7.60 46.07
C LYS A 428 24.60 7.59 47.21
N PRO A 429 24.54 6.55 48.07
CA PRO A 429 23.74 6.64 49.28
C PRO A 429 24.23 7.84 50.06
N ASN A 430 23.29 8.67 50.52
CA ASN A 430 23.57 9.86 51.31
C ASN A 430 24.02 9.40 52.71
N VAL A 431 25.24 8.91 52.83
CA VAL A 431 25.84 8.50 54.11
C VAL A 431 26.27 9.78 54.81
N LYS A 432 25.58 10.10 55.91
CA LYS A 432 25.97 11.14 56.87
C LYS A 432 27.45 11.00 57.22
N PRO A 433 28.22 12.09 57.39
CA PRO A 433 29.64 12.00 57.66
C PRO A 433 29.84 11.38 59.05
N LYS A 434 30.41 10.17 59.09
CA LYS A 434 31.12 9.70 60.28
C LYS A 434 32.60 9.66 59.97
N ASN A 435 33.35 10.41 60.77
CA ASN A 435 34.80 10.37 60.85
C ASN A 435 35.25 8.92 61.06
N GLU A 436 36.18 8.43 60.23
CA GLU A 436 37.53 8.04 60.65
C GLU A 436 38.33 7.45 59.48
N LYS A 437 39.65 7.62 59.58
CA LYS A 437 40.67 7.38 58.55
C LYS A 437 40.89 5.89 58.29
N ALA A 438 40.92 5.47 57.01
CA ALA A 438 41.81 4.40 56.55
C ALA A 438 41.99 4.43 55.01
N SER A 439 43.26 4.32 54.63
CA SER A 439 43.90 4.09 53.32
C SER A 439 43.05 3.76 52.08
N THR A 440 43.31 4.55 51.04
CA THR A 440 42.85 4.44 49.65
C THR A 440 43.51 3.27 48.91
N GLU A 441 42.72 2.28 48.52
CA GLU A 441 42.97 1.47 47.32
C GLU A 441 41.85 1.77 46.32
N GLU A 442 42.19 2.47 45.23
CA GLU A 442 41.27 2.71 44.11
C GLU A 442 41.11 1.41 43.30
N SER A 443 40.08 0.62 43.62
CA SER A 443 39.58 -0.39 42.71
C SER A 443 38.85 0.28 41.53
N PRO A 444 38.98 -0.23 40.29
CA PRO A 444 38.33 0.36 39.14
C PRO A 444 36.81 0.27 39.32
N LYS A 445 36.12 1.42 39.27
CA LYS A 445 34.65 1.52 39.29
C LYS A 445 34.08 0.74 38.11
N MET A 446 33.76 -0.52 38.34
CA MET A 446 33.05 -1.36 37.39
C MET A 446 31.61 -0.85 37.32
N THR A 447 31.19 -0.37 36.15
CA THR A 447 29.80 -0.01 35.88
C THR A 447 28.91 -1.24 36.12
N SER A 448 28.13 -1.25 37.19
CA SER A 448 27.13 -2.29 37.42
C SER A 448 26.06 -2.17 36.33
N ILE A 449 25.89 -3.24 35.54
CA ILE A 449 24.85 -3.31 34.50
C ILE A 449 23.52 -3.49 35.24
N ALA A 450 22.63 -2.50 35.16
CA ALA A 450 21.32 -2.59 35.79
C ALA A 450 20.49 -3.72 35.16
N GLU A 451 19.92 -4.60 35.99
CA GLU A 451 18.98 -5.63 35.54
C GLU A 451 17.72 -4.96 34.96
N ARG A 452 17.18 -5.51 33.87
CA ARG A 452 16.00 -4.96 33.18
C ARG A 452 14.77 -5.80 33.50
N HIS A 453 13.74 -5.19 34.08
CA HIS A 453 12.47 -5.85 34.33
C HIS A 453 11.60 -5.87 33.05
N LEU A 454 11.69 -6.94 32.27
CA LEU A 454 11.09 -7.03 30.92
C LEU A 454 9.63 -7.48 30.89
N ALA A 455 9.17 -8.24 31.90
CA ALA A 455 7.88 -8.94 31.84
C ALA A 455 6.69 -7.99 31.62
N LEU A 456 6.55 -6.95 32.44
CA LEU A 456 5.44 -5.99 32.33
C LEU A 456 5.52 -5.12 31.06
N PRO A 457 6.67 -4.54 30.68
CA PRO A 457 6.79 -3.82 29.41
C PRO A 457 6.42 -4.67 28.20
N LEU A 458 6.88 -5.92 28.14
CA LEU A 458 6.60 -6.81 27.02
C LEU A 458 5.14 -7.24 26.98
N SER A 459 4.57 -7.67 28.12
CA SER A 459 3.19 -8.12 28.19
C SER A 459 2.20 -6.99 27.87
N LEU A 460 2.48 -5.76 28.32
CA LEU A 460 1.66 -4.60 27.99
C LEU A 460 1.71 -4.28 26.49
N VAL A 461 2.91 -4.22 25.90
CA VAL A 461 3.06 -3.90 24.47
C VAL A 461 2.38 -4.96 23.61
N VAL A 462 2.61 -6.25 23.89
CA VAL A 462 1.96 -7.35 23.17
C VAL A 462 0.44 -7.31 23.38
N GLY A 463 -0.02 -7.11 24.61
CA GLY A 463 -1.44 -7.04 24.94
C GLY A 463 -2.16 -5.91 24.21
N LEU A 464 -1.55 -4.73 24.08
CA LEU A 464 -2.13 -3.61 23.35
C LEU A 464 -2.13 -3.80 21.83
N HIS A 465 -1.15 -4.52 21.27
CA HIS A 465 -1.19 -4.89 19.85
C HIS A 465 -2.28 -5.93 19.57
N LEU A 466 -2.45 -6.91 20.47
CA LEU A 466 -3.57 -7.86 20.40
C LEU A 466 -4.93 -7.16 20.58
N LEU A 467 -4.99 -6.10 21.39
CA LEU A 467 -6.20 -5.28 21.54
C LEU A 467 -6.60 -4.62 20.22
N GLY A 468 -5.65 -4.32 19.32
CA GLY A 468 -5.90 -3.82 17.97
C GLY A 468 -6.75 -4.76 17.10
N LEU A 469 -6.82 -6.06 17.44
CA LEU A 469 -7.71 -7.00 16.77
C LEU A 469 -9.20 -6.70 17.03
N VAL A 470 -9.53 -6.01 18.13
CA VAL A 470 -10.91 -5.63 18.46
C VAL A 470 -11.46 -4.61 17.45
N PRO A 471 -10.86 -3.41 17.25
CA PRO A 471 -11.35 -2.50 16.22
C PRO A 471 -11.26 -3.10 14.83
N LEU A 472 -10.21 -3.89 14.52
CA LEU A 472 -10.12 -4.59 13.24
C LEU A 472 -11.34 -5.49 13.01
N TRP A 473 -11.73 -6.30 14.00
CA TRP A 473 -12.91 -7.15 13.89
C TRP A 473 -14.19 -6.33 13.80
N VAL A 474 -14.36 -5.32 14.65
CA VAL A 474 -15.55 -4.47 14.67
C VAL A 474 -15.78 -3.78 13.33
N PHE A 475 -14.79 -3.07 12.79
CA PHE A 475 -14.95 -2.30 11.55
C PHE A 475 -15.08 -3.15 10.28
N ASN A 476 -14.85 -4.46 10.35
CA ASN A 476 -15.08 -5.39 9.23
C ASN A 476 -16.35 -6.22 9.34
N ASN A 477 -16.97 -6.32 10.52
CA ASN A 477 -18.11 -7.24 10.74
C ASN A 477 -19.44 -6.53 11.05
N ILE A 478 -19.42 -5.23 11.37
CA ILE A 478 -20.67 -4.49 11.63
C ILE A 478 -21.35 -4.03 10.33
N PHE A 479 -22.66 -3.79 10.42
CA PHE A 479 -23.44 -3.22 9.32
C PHE A 479 -23.05 -1.76 9.06
N HIS A 480 -23.07 -1.36 7.77
CA HIS A 480 -22.65 -0.03 7.32
C HIS A 480 -23.31 1.14 8.10
N GLN A 481 -24.58 1.01 8.46
CA GLN A 481 -25.36 1.99 9.20
C GLN A 481 -24.75 2.37 10.56
N TYR A 482 -23.95 1.49 11.16
CA TYR A 482 -23.33 1.71 12.45
C TYR A 482 -21.90 2.24 12.36
N PHE A 483 -21.31 2.39 11.17
CA PHE A 483 -19.91 2.82 11.03
C PHE A 483 -19.68 4.19 11.65
N THR A 484 -20.49 5.18 11.30
CA THR A 484 -20.35 6.56 11.80
C THR A 484 -20.44 6.61 13.33
N THR A 485 -21.47 5.98 13.91
CA THR A 485 -21.64 5.90 15.37
C THR A 485 -20.47 5.18 16.05
N THR A 486 -20.00 4.09 15.47
CA THR A 486 -18.86 3.32 15.99
C THR A 486 -17.57 4.13 15.94
N THR A 487 -17.33 4.90 14.88
CA THR A 487 -16.18 5.83 14.81
C THR A 487 -16.21 6.83 15.97
N TYR A 488 -17.36 7.44 16.27
CA TYR A 488 -17.48 8.35 17.42
C TYR A 488 -17.28 7.64 18.77
N ILE A 489 -17.76 6.41 18.92
CA ILE A 489 -17.49 5.60 20.12
C ILE A 489 -15.97 5.38 20.26
N PHE A 490 -15.27 5.02 19.18
CA PHE A 490 -13.83 4.83 19.21
C PHE A 490 -13.05 6.13 19.48
N VAL A 491 -13.53 7.29 19.04
CA VAL A 491 -12.95 8.60 19.47
C VAL A 491 -13.06 8.77 20.99
N VAL A 492 -14.19 8.42 21.60
CA VAL A 492 -14.35 8.49 23.06
C VAL A 492 -13.47 7.47 23.76
N VAL A 493 -13.36 6.25 23.23
CA VAL A 493 -12.46 5.20 23.74
C VAL A 493 -11.01 5.66 23.68
N ASP A 494 -10.59 6.28 22.57
CA ASP A 494 -9.24 6.83 22.37
C ASP A 494 -8.88 7.90 23.41
N ILE A 495 -9.87 8.66 23.91
CA ILE A 495 -9.65 9.66 24.97
C ILE A 495 -9.57 9.00 26.35
N ILE A 496 -10.48 8.07 26.66
CA ILE A 496 -10.64 7.51 28.02
C ILE A 496 -9.65 6.38 28.31
N LEU A 497 -9.46 5.45 27.37
CA LEU A 497 -8.65 4.24 27.56
C LEU A 497 -7.20 4.54 27.94
N PRO A 498 -6.47 5.47 27.28
CA PRO A 498 -5.10 5.76 27.67
C PRO A 498 -4.99 6.35 29.08
N LEU A 499 -5.95 7.18 29.50
CA LEU A 499 -5.98 7.79 30.83
C LEU A 499 -6.25 6.74 31.92
N LEU A 500 -7.17 5.80 31.67
CA LEU A 500 -7.46 4.70 32.57
C LEU A 500 -6.25 3.77 32.73
N LEU A 501 -5.62 3.39 31.63
CA LEU A 501 -4.38 2.58 31.65
C LEU A 501 -3.23 3.31 32.35
N ALA A 502 -3.07 4.62 32.11
CA ALA A 502 -2.08 5.44 32.80
C ALA A 502 -2.31 5.48 34.32
N ALA A 503 -3.55 5.64 34.77
CA ALA A 503 -3.90 5.63 36.19
C ALA A 503 -3.59 4.28 36.84
N ILE A 504 -3.92 3.17 36.16
CA ILE A 504 -3.63 1.81 36.63
C ILE A 504 -2.11 1.60 36.79
N LEU A 505 -1.32 1.97 35.78
CA LEU A 505 0.13 1.80 35.80
C LEU A 505 0.82 2.68 36.86
N SER A 506 0.42 3.95 36.97
CA SER A 506 1.01 4.91 37.92
C SER A 506 0.62 4.65 39.37
N ASN A 507 -0.65 4.32 39.65
CA ASN A 507 -1.17 4.19 41.02
C ASN A 507 -1.13 2.74 41.55
N GLY A 508 -0.73 1.76 40.74
CA GLY A 508 -0.68 0.35 41.15
C GLY A 508 -2.06 -0.27 41.42
N ILE A 509 -3.13 0.30 40.87
CA ILE A 509 -4.49 -0.23 41.04
C ILE A 509 -4.59 -1.55 40.29
N GLY A 510 -4.61 -2.68 41.01
CA GLY A 510 -4.65 -4.02 40.42
C GLY A 510 -3.28 -4.63 40.06
N VAL A 511 -2.17 -3.96 40.36
CA VAL A 511 -0.80 -4.49 40.22
C VAL A 511 -0.09 -4.36 41.57
N ALA A 512 0.58 -5.42 42.04
CA ALA A 512 1.14 -5.49 43.39
C ALA A 512 2.15 -4.36 43.75
N LYS A 513 2.70 -3.65 42.75
CA LYS A 513 3.61 -2.50 42.91
C LYS A 513 3.41 -1.49 41.77
N PRO A 514 3.56 -0.18 42.02
CA PRO A 514 3.55 0.82 40.96
C PRO A 514 4.73 0.61 40.00
N ILE A 515 4.54 1.01 38.74
CA ILE A 515 5.54 0.83 37.68
C ILE A 515 6.81 1.65 37.95
N ILE A 516 7.97 1.06 37.64
CA ILE A 516 9.28 1.67 37.88
C ILE A 516 9.63 2.59 36.69
N PRO A 517 10.31 3.74 36.89
CA PRO A 517 10.72 4.63 35.80
C PRO A 517 11.46 3.96 34.62
N GLN A 518 12.22 2.90 34.89
CA GLN A 518 12.89 2.09 33.86
C GLN A 518 11.88 1.41 32.91
N GLN A 519 10.76 0.90 33.43
CA GLN A 519 9.76 0.17 32.67
C GLN A 519 9.01 1.06 31.66
N TYR A 520 8.76 2.34 31.96
CA TYR A 520 8.20 3.28 30.98
C TYR A 520 9.11 3.47 29.75
N HIS A 521 10.43 3.54 29.96
CA HIS A 521 11.38 3.65 28.86
C HIS A 521 11.43 2.36 28.04
N LEU A 522 11.30 1.19 28.68
CA LEU A 522 11.22 -0.10 28.00
C LEU A 522 9.92 -0.26 27.19
N ILE A 523 8.77 0.15 27.73
CA ILE A 523 7.48 0.15 27.01
C ILE A 523 7.60 0.99 25.73
N LYS A 524 8.10 2.23 25.85
CA LYS A 524 8.33 3.10 24.69
C LYS A 524 9.32 2.47 23.71
N SER A 525 10.42 1.92 24.21
CA SER A 525 11.44 1.27 23.39
C SER A 525 10.85 0.13 22.56
N PHE A 526 10.07 -0.76 23.16
CA PHE A 526 9.48 -1.90 22.46
C PHE A 526 8.39 -1.48 21.47
N SER A 527 7.57 -0.49 21.83
CA SER A 527 6.56 0.06 20.92
C SER A 527 7.19 0.69 19.68
N LEU A 528 8.20 1.55 19.85
CA LEU A 528 8.88 2.20 18.73
C LEU A 528 9.72 1.23 17.89
N LEU A 529 10.28 0.17 18.51
CA LEU A 529 11.00 -0.86 17.78
C LEU A 529 10.06 -1.64 16.86
N LEU A 530 8.91 -2.05 17.38
CA LEU A 530 7.90 -2.78 16.60
C LEU A 530 7.33 -1.90 15.48
N LEU A 531 7.01 -0.63 15.79
CA LEU A 531 6.56 0.35 14.81
C LEU A 531 7.60 0.57 13.70
N GLY A 532 8.87 0.81 14.07
CA GLY A 532 9.96 1.01 13.10
C GLY A 532 10.19 -0.22 12.23
N LEU A 533 10.14 -1.42 12.80
CA LEU A 533 10.23 -2.68 12.06
C LEU A 533 9.07 -2.82 11.07
N SER A 534 7.83 -2.68 11.54
CA SER A 534 6.62 -2.81 10.73
C SER A 534 6.58 -1.79 9.58
N LEU A 535 6.94 -0.53 9.83
CA LEU A 535 6.98 0.51 8.80
C LEU A 535 8.13 0.27 7.80
N SER A 536 9.28 -0.23 8.25
CA SER A 536 10.38 -0.58 7.34
C SER A 536 9.98 -1.73 6.41
N THR A 537 9.35 -2.78 6.93
CA THR A 537 8.83 -3.89 6.10
C THR A 537 7.69 -3.43 5.19
N LEU A 538 6.81 -2.57 5.70
CA LEU A 538 5.71 -2.01 4.93
C LEU A 538 6.23 -1.14 3.78
N ALA A 539 7.29 -0.36 3.97
CA ALA A 539 7.83 0.51 2.93
C ALA A 539 8.37 -0.25 1.71
N THR A 540 8.75 -1.53 1.88
CA THR A 540 9.16 -2.40 0.75
C THR A 540 7.98 -3.04 0.01
N LEU A 541 6.79 -3.04 0.62
CA LEU A 541 5.58 -3.63 0.04
C LEU A 541 4.61 -2.56 -0.49
N ASN A 542 4.37 -1.53 0.32
CA ASN A 542 3.58 -0.35 0.02
C ASN A 542 4.26 0.88 0.63
N PHE A 543 5.11 1.50 -0.19
CA PHE A 543 5.85 2.71 0.16
C PHE A 543 4.93 3.83 0.67
N SER A 544 3.84 4.07 -0.06
CA SER A 544 2.94 5.19 0.19
C SER A 544 2.22 5.06 1.53
N LEU A 545 1.71 3.87 1.86
CA LEU A 545 1.10 3.60 3.16
C LEU A 545 2.12 3.71 4.30
N SER A 546 3.33 3.18 4.13
CA SER A 546 4.40 3.32 5.14
C SER A 546 4.75 4.78 5.40
N PHE A 547 4.95 5.56 4.34
CA PHE A 547 5.33 6.96 4.43
C PHE A 547 4.25 7.79 5.16
N LEU A 548 2.99 7.65 4.75
CA LEU A 548 1.87 8.38 5.35
C LEU A 548 1.68 8.01 6.83
N ILE A 549 1.63 6.73 7.17
CA ILE A 549 1.48 6.28 8.57
C ILE A 549 2.72 6.62 9.40
N GLY A 550 3.91 6.56 8.81
CA GLY A 550 5.16 6.96 9.45
C GLY A 550 5.18 8.42 9.84
N LEU A 551 4.65 9.32 9.00
CA LEU A 551 4.50 10.74 9.33
C LEU A 551 3.48 10.96 10.45
N LEU A 552 2.33 10.28 10.39
CA LEU A 552 1.31 10.35 11.44
C LEU A 552 1.84 9.83 12.78
N CYS A 553 2.72 8.82 12.76
CA CYS A 553 3.38 8.29 13.95
C CYS A 553 4.58 9.11 14.44
N ALA A 554 5.12 10.05 13.65
CA ALA A 554 6.35 10.77 13.97
C ALA A 554 6.37 11.46 15.36
N PRO A 555 5.27 12.03 15.87
CA PRO A 555 5.23 12.60 17.21
C PRO A 555 5.59 11.60 18.33
N LEU A 556 5.31 10.31 18.14
CA LEU A 556 5.54 9.25 19.16
C LEU A 556 7.03 9.11 19.53
N SER A 557 7.95 9.45 18.63
CA SER A 557 9.38 9.47 18.91
C SER A 557 9.74 10.50 19.99
N PHE A 558 9.01 11.60 20.08
CA PHE A 558 9.31 12.72 20.97
C PHE A 558 8.46 12.74 22.26
N VAL A 559 7.30 12.06 22.26
CA VAL A 559 6.44 11.95 23.43
C VAL A 559 7.17 11.23 24.57
N THR A 560 7.27 11.86 25.73
CA THR A 560 7.92 11.27 26.91
C THR A 560 7.14 11.60 28.18
N ARG A 561 7.30 10.76 29.21
CA ARG A 561 6.76 11.06 30.54
C ARG A 561 7.46 12.31 31.07
N LEU A 562 6.66 13.31 31.44
CA LEU A 562 7.13 14.59 31.93
C LEU A 562 7.46 14.49 33.42
N ARG A 563 8.47 15.25 33.86
CA ARG A 563 8.85 15.39 35.27
C ARG A 563 8.89 16.88 35.59
N GLY A 564 8.16 17.29 36.61
CA GLY A 564 8.02 18.69 36.98
C GLY A 564 7.00 18.90 38.09
N SER A 565 6.55 20.12 38.27
CA SER A 565 5.44 20.42 39.19
C SER A 565 4.14 19.80 38.66
N ALA A 566 3.27 19.36 39.58
CA ALA A 566 1.95 18.80 39.23
C ALA A 566 1.15 19.66 38.23
N PRO A 567 1.01 21.00 38.39
CA PRO A 567 0.28 21.81 37.42
C PRO A 567 0.96 21.84 36.05
N PHE A 568 2.30 21.87 36.00
CA PHE A 568 3.04 21.84 34.74
C PHE A 568 2.79 20.53 33.99
N CYS A 569 2.97 19.38 34.66
CA CYS A 569 2.76 18.07 34.06
C CYS A 569 1.32 17.89 33.59
N LEU A 570 0.33 18.32 34.37
CA LEU A 570 -1.08 18.20 34.01
C LEU A 570 -1.41 19.01 32.75
N VAL A 571 -1.02 20.28 32.69
CA VAL A 571 -1.31 21.15 31.53
C VAL A 571 -0.60 20.65 30.27
N THR A 572 0.69 20.33 30.38
CA THR A 572 1.50 19.91 29.22
C THR A 572 1.13 18.52 28.71
N SER A 573 0.84 17.55 29.61
CA SER A 573 0.32 16.24 29.19
C SER A 573 -1.07 16.35 28.57
N SER A 574 -1.95 17.19 29.11
CA SER A 574 -3.29 17.39 28.53
C SER A 574 -3.18 17.96 27.11
N LEU A 575 -2.35 19.00 26.92
CA LEU A 575 -2.12 19.58 25.60
C LEU A 575 -1.52 18.55 24.63
N GLY A 576 -0.51 17.79 25.06
CA GLY A 576 0.09 16.77 24.21
C GLY A 576 -0.86 15.61 23.89
N LEU A 577 -1.77 15.24 24.80
CA LEU A 577 -2.82 14.26 24.54
C LEU A 577 -3.83 14.77 23.52
N VAL A 578 -4.21 16.05 23.57
CA VAL A 578 -5.04 16.67 22.53
C VAL A 578 -4.35 16.58 21.17
N LEU A 579 -3.07 16.97 21.08
CA LEU A 579 -2.30 16.88 19.84
C LEU A 579 -2.16 15.44 19.33
N LEU A 580 -1.96 14.46 20.22
CA LEU A 580 -1.94 13.05 19.83
C LEU A 580 -3.29 12.58 19.33
N ASN A 581 -4.40 12.96 19.97
CA ASN A 581 -5.74 12.59 19.52
C ASN A 581 -6.09 13.17 18.14
N LEU A 582 -5.55 14.34 17.76
CA LEU A 582 -5.69 14.85 16.37
C LEU A 582 -5.09 13.92 15.32
N VAL A 583 -4.11 13.10 15.72
CA VAL A 583 -3.40 12.14 14.87
C VAL A 583 -3.78 10.70 15.25
N SER A 584 -4.91 10.49 15.94
CA SER A 584 -5.44 9.13 16.14
C SER A 584 -6.14 8.66 14.87
N PRO A 585 -6.20 7.34 14.60
CA PRO A 585 -6.83 6.83 13.39
C PRO A 585 -8.29 7.27 13.16
N PRO A 586 -9.19 7.20 14.18
CA PRO A 586 -10.57 7.69 14.02
C PRO A 586 -10.63 9.19 13.69
N THR A 587 -9.78 10.02 14.32
CA THR A 587 -9.79 11.47 14.12
C THR A 587 -9.23 11.86 12.75
N VAL A 588 -8.18 11.18 12.30
CA VAL A 588 -7.63 11.37 10.95
C VAL A 588 -8.66 10.94 9.90
N LEU A 589 -9.34 9.81 10.09
CA LEU A 589 -10.43 9.38 9.22
C LEU A 589 -11.53 10.45 9.13
N LEU A 590 -12.00 10.97 10.27
CA LEU A 590 -12.99 12.04 10.32
C LEU A 590 -12.52 13.33 9.62
N GLY A 591 -11.26 13.73 9.85
CA GLY A 591 -10.67 14.91 9.24
C GLY A 591 -10.53 14.79 7.72
N VAL A 592 -10.10 13.62 7.22
CA VAL A 592 -10.01 13.34 5.78
C VAL A 592 -11.39 13.30 5.14
N CYS A 593 -12.35 12.62 5.76
CA CYS A 593 -13.74 12.56 5.28
C CYS A 593 -14.34 13.97 5.17
N TRP A 594 -14.14 14.81 6.21
CA TRP A 594 -14.59 16.20 6.21
C TRP A 594 -13.92 17.03 5.11
N TYR A 595 -12.61 16.91 4.92
CA TYR A 595 -11.87 17.64 3.89
C TYR A 595 -12.27 17.22 2.47
N MET A 596 -12.50 15.93 2.24
CA MET A 596 -12.86 15.40 0.92
C MET A 596 -14.37 15.50 0.62
N GLY A 597 -15.20 15.85 1.61
CA GLY A 597 -16.66 15.89 1.45
C GLY A 597 -17.30 14.50 1.27
N VAL A 598 -16.64 13.44 1.74
CA VAL A 598 -17.12 12.05 1.64
C VAL A 598 -17.56 11.57 3.02
N SER A 599 -18.63 10.78 3.09
CA SER A 599 -19.12 10.26 4.37
C SER A 599 -18.19 9.18 4.94
N VAL A 600 -18.07 9.12 6.26
CA VAL A 600 -17.32 8.07 6.98
C VAL A 600 -17.87 6.68 6.66
N GLU A 601 -19.20 6.58 6.56
CA GLU A 601 -19.89 5.36 6.18
C GLU A 601 -19.43 4.86 4.81
N THR A 602 -19.34 5.72 3.80
CA THR A 602 -18.88 5.35 2.45
C THR A 602 -17.45 4.81 2.48
N VAL A 603 -16.54 5.51 3.17
CA VAL A 603 -15.12 5.12 3.26
C VAL A 603 -14.97 3.78 3.99
N LEU A 604 -15.62 3.60 5.13
CA LEU A 604 -15.54 2.36 5.91
C LEU A 604 -16.26 1.19 5.23
N THR A 605 -17.34 1.45 4.48
CA THR A 605 -18.00 0.42 3.66
C THR A 605 -17.06 -0.07 2.56
N GLN A 606 -16.37 0.82 1.85
CA GLN A 606 -15.36 0.42 0.86
C GLN A 606 -14.17 -0.29 1.52
N ALA A 607 -13.76 0.14 2.72
CA ALA A 607 -12.69 -0.50 3.46
C ALA A 607 -13.06 -1.93 3.86
N ALA A 608 -14.26 -2.16 4.41
CA ALA A 608 -14.77 -3.47 4.80
C ALA A 608 -14.93 -4.37 3.57
N PHE A 609 -15.51 -3.85 2.50
CA PHE A 609 -15.62 -4.56 1.22
C PHE A 609 -14.25 -5.00 0.71
N GLY A 610 -13.26 -4.10 0.71
CA GLY A 610 -11.92 -4.46 0.25
C GLY A 610 -11.18 -5.42 1.18
N TRP A 611 -11.48 -5.44 2.48
CA TRP A 611 -10.98 -6.47 3.40
C TRP A 611 -11.56 -7.85 3.04
N ASP A 612 -12.88 -7.93 2.86
CA ASP A 612 -13.58 -9.19 2.62
C ASP A 612 -13.36 -9.76 1.21
N VAL A 613 -13.21 -8.89 0.20
CA VAL A 613 -13.21 -9.28 -1.22
C VAL A 613 -11.84 -9.11 -1.88
N TRP A 614 -11.15 -7.99 -1.66
CA TRP A 614 -9.87 -7.71 -2.33
C TRP A 614 -8.62 -8.13 -1.54
N GLY A 615 -8.78 -8.61 -0.31
CA GLY A 615 -7.64 -8.86 0.59
C GLY A 615 -6.87 -7.58 0.93
N MET A 616 -7.56 -6.44 1.09
CA MET A 616 -6.95 -5.16 1.44
C MET A 616 -6.42 -5.19 2.88
N TRP A 617 -5.13 -4.91 3.10
CA TRP A 617 -4.53 -4.96 4.44
C TRP A 617 -4.28 -3.57 5.06
N THR A 618 -4.76 -2.49 4.44
CA THR A 618 -4.71 -1.13 5.00
C THR A 618 -5.28 -1.07 6.42
N GLN A 619 -6.39 -1.76 6.67
CA GLN A 619 -7.01 -1.83 7.99
C GLN A 619 -6.13 -2.53 9.04
N VAL A 620 -5.35 -3.53 8.65
CA VAL A 620 -4.39 -4.20 9.55
C VAL A 620 -3.29 -3.23 9.96
N VAL A 621 -2.79 -2.43 9.04
CA VAL A 621 -1.78 -1.40 9.35
C VAL A 621 -2.38 -0.35 10.31
N VAL A 622 -3.60 0.11 10.04
CA VAL A 622 -4.28 1.10 10.87
C VAL A 622 -4.50 0.58 12.30
N TRP A 623 -5.10 -0.59 12.45
CA TRP A 623 -5.56 -1.08 13.76
C TRP A 623 -4.54 -1.93 14.52
N CYS A 624 -3.62 -2.62 13.83
CA CYS A 624 -2.64 -3.51 14.46
C CYS A 624 -1.23 -2.91 14.52
N VAL A 625 -0.94 -1.82 13.80
CA VAL A 625 0.37 -1.15 13.82
C VAL A 625 0.28 0.28 14.35
N TRP A 626 -0.53 1.13 13.72
CA TRP A 626 -0.63 2.55 14.08
C TRP A 626 -1.38 2.77 15.40
N TRP A 627 -2.60 2.25 15.52
CA TRP A 627 -3.44 2.46 16.71
C TRP A 627 -2.78 1.98 18.02
N PRO A 628 -2.16 0.78 18.10
CA PRO A 628 -1.52 0.33 19.34
C PRO A 628 -0.30 1.16 19.71
N ALA A 629 0.53 1.55 18.74
CA ALA A 629 1.68 2.41 18.98
C ALA A 629 1.24 3.81 19.46
N TRP A 630 0.18 4.35 18.87
CA TRP A 630 -0.46 5.59 19.30
C TRP A 630 -0.99 5.48 20.74
N LEU A 631 -1.73 4.41 21.04
CA LEU A 631 -2.30 4.15 22.37
C LEU A 631 -1.21 4.09 23.44
N ILE A 632 -0.10 3.38 23.16
CA ILE A 632 1.06 3.33 24.05
C ILE A 632 1.65 4.73 24.27
N GLY A 633 1.81 5.54 23.22
CA GLY A 633 2.26 6.93 23.33
C GLY A 633 1.37 7.77 24.25
N SER A 634 0.05 7.67 24.08
CA SER A 634 -0.94 8.35 24.90
C SER A 634 -0.90 7.89 26.36
N VAL A 635 -0.77 6.58 26.63
CA VAL A 635 -0.61 6.03 27.99
C VAL A 635 0.64 6.60 28.67
N LEU A 636 1.77 6.65 27.95
CA LEU A 636 3.04 7.17 28.49
C LEU A 636 2.93 8.66 28.85
N LEU A 637 2.25 9.45 28.02
CA LEU A 637 2.06 10.88 28.26
C LEU A 637 1.07 11.13 29.41
N GLY A 638 -0.06 10.41 29.42
CA GLY A 638 -1.08 10.46 30.47
C GLY A 638 -0.55 10.03 31.83
N SER A 639 0.42 9.11 31.86
CA SER A 639 1.13 8.70 33.09
C SER A 639 1.94 9.82 33.75
N SER A 640 2.02 11.02 33.15
CA SER A 640 2.63 12.20 33.80
C SER A 640 1.61 12.99 34.63
N MET A 641 0.31 12.70 34.49
CA MET A 641 -0.77 13.33 35.27
C MET A 641 -0.97 12.68 36.64
N PHE A 642 -0.42 11.47 36.82
CA PHE A 642 -0.40 10.67 38.05
C PHE A 642 1.06 10.46 38.48
#